data_AF-A0A7S0ZY45-F1
#
_entry.id   AF-A0A7S0ZY45-F1
#
_cell.length_a   1.000
_cell.length_b   1.000
_cell.length_c   1.000
_cell.angle_alpha   90.00
_cell.angle_beta   90.00
_cell.angle_gamma   90.00
#
_symmetry.space_group_name_H-M   'P 1'
#
loop_
_entity.id
_entity.type
_entity.pdbx_description
1 polymer ?
#
loop_
_entity_poly.entity_id
_entity_poly.type
_entity_poly.pdbx_seq_one_letter_code
_entity_poly.pdbx_strand_id
1 'polypeptide(L)'
;MTSIEQFMARLSTGPKSPKPKVAKRSKENTPPRVSTSHGQGEFEKPKRRRITLEDHGDNVEANDVEENVDVADVADNVEDQPSEFAWDWEVRVDMARSLWQDACPEPSVKRDSVYFHELIPTIKSAGSLLVIKTVAHLLRQVLMGSEACVDLEALLTLMLHRSGSVCTRMLKDAVQSAFGTAVRASDPGDLADEAQQGRLRQRALFQTKRLKVSDVATVLIDAQKIKGKAVRSSEIILQRLTRLLAGSSSEDQETRHLVRLLLGQVCLPRDVVLRGLAHACVLSKPSLHGGDLAESIARMEDSVVGAYSTRSGDLSTLVAVVLADPTPAGLLSGCCACVGLHVFPTRPQVSKDVGTALRCLGDGPVFAEWLYNGDRAQVHVENGGASMQVFTEDDSLKVAKVAEVISVMRSGLRDVESGIFEVVIMPIRKALGTPPAHLQDTCAKAPLQAAVTVGDNDEVSNVMREKAAADGNTTIDNNTMVTDSPGKTSAEPTAGVRDAVTVCPETFEATKLLETEEKIGVIVSDVLVLNGRPLLAEPLRARRALIPSVIEEQRLLKISRGQELPPGSLDVDHITLALDEALGAQAFSEKQDRDCSRALGIVLKCLDGPSAEFVAGRVSSSWQVVQRPTAKGVEADLKLFNVLDETQRRALPEPSEMHFSVISARRTQTKEGVRDILITQSQFNGTGVTPRWYVDAPSLEAYRALGLDAVVGGKLIPARNMALDDAGALGKVCIQVSDDIAKWEFYHGHPDKCSSDMAAAAAWRRAEHYVVSPVAAARFLVAAMRGSTGTPKLAGVYPLGNVPRGFRSKMFADHNFILGDFFASEVSPVRFDTTLTLKEDYDYTCSHLKEHGAVLRCNRLFISAKHETNSGGACSIRDPEGNEERKNIDILKAKWGRSIRNHHSRPNQVVLSWRDDAAETSLTA
;
A
#
# COMPACT_ATOMS: atom_id res chain seq x y z
N MET A 1 2.27 45.75 4.21
CA MET A 1 3.25 44.73 3.78
C MET A 1 3.98 44.17 4.99
N THR A 2 3.60 42.97 5.44
CA THR A 2 4.32 42.10 6.40
C THR A 2 3.59 40.75 6.33
N SER A 3 3.89 39.93 5.32
CA SER A 3 3.16 38.70 5.01
C SER A 3 3.99 37.44 5.25
N ILE A 4 3.31 36.29 5.34
CA ILE A 4 3.85 34.92 5.25
C ILE A 4 4.79 34.48 6.41
N GLU A 5 5.87 35.20 6.72
CA GLU A 5 6.88 34.74 7.69
C GLU A 5 6.31 34.51 9.11
N GLN A 6 5.41 35.38 9.57
CA GLN A 6 4.76 35.26 10.88
C GLN A 6 3.77 34.08 10.98
N PHE A 7 3.30 33.53 9.85
CA PHE A 7 2.48 32.33 9.82
C PHE A 7 3.36 31.07 9.88
N MET A 8 4.42 31.03 9.06
CA MET A 8 5.40 29.93 9.04
C MET A 8 6.04 29.68 10.41
N ALA A 9 6.28 30.74 11.19
CA ALA A 9 6.85 30.66 12.54
C ALA A 9 5.95 29.95 13.58
N ARG A 10 4.65 29.73 13.31
CA ARG A 10 3.72 29.10 14.27
C ARG A 10 3.60 27.57 14.11
N LEU A 11 4.10 27.00 13.01
CA LEU A 11 3.97 25.57 12.70
C LEU A 11 5.17 24.72 13.17
N SER A 12 6.20 25.31 13.79
CA SER A 12 7.49 24.66 14.05
C SER A 12 7.86 24.41 15.52
N THR A 13 6.98 24.71 16.49
CA THR A 13 7.30 24.54 17.92
C THR A 13 6.22 23.81 18.72
N GLY A 14 6.48 22.54 19.04
CA GLY A 14 5.79 21.81 20.11
C GLY A 14 6.15 22.33 21.51
N PRO A 15 5.34 22.03 22.54
CA PRO A 15 5.44 22.66 23.86
C PRO A 15 6.67 22.21 24.65
N LYS A 16 7.33 23.16 25.34
CA LYS A 16 8.32 22.89 26.38
C LYS A 16 7.81 23.36 27.73
N SER A 17 7.94 22.51 28.75
CA SER A 17 7.52 22.78 30.13
C SER A 17 8.50 23.71 30.88
N PRO A 18 8.06 24.43 31.94
CA PRO A 18 8.83 25.52 32.52
C PRO A 18 9.58 25.17 33.82
N LYS A 19 10.77 25.79 34.01
CA LYS A 19 11.43 26.22 35.29
C LYS A 19 12.92 26.52 35.03
N PRO A 20 13.62 27.27 35.91
CA PRO A 20 13.22 28.48 36.64
C PRO A 20 14.14 29.68 36.26
N LYS A 21 13.92 30.87 36.85
CA LYS A 21 14.86 32.00 36.74
C LYS A 21 15.49 32.32 38.10
N VAL A 22 16.82 32.35 38.13
CA VAL A 22 17.65 33.02 39.15
C VAL A 22 18.48 34.09 38.44
N ALA A 23 18.75 35.22 39.09
CA ALA A 23 19.32 36.40 38.44
C ALA A 23 20.66 36.82 39.05
N LYS A 24 21.57 37.39 38.23
CA LYS A 24 22.18 38.73 38.48
C LYS A 24 23.06 39.26 37.34
N ARG A 25 23.19 40.59 37.40
CA ARG A 25 24.19 41.53 36.79
C ARG A 25 25.64 41.21 37.24
N SER A 26 26.75 41.76 36.71
CA SER A 26 27.08 42.59 35.51
C SER A 26 28.58 42.97 35.53
N LYS A 27 29.16 43.47 34.40
CA LYS A 27 30.44 44.26 34.32
C LYS A 27 31.71 43.46 34.73
N GLU A 28 32.99 43.81 34.47
CA GLU A 28 33.78 44.74 33.60
C GLU A 28 35.26 44.19 33.60
N ASN A 29 36.33 44.66 32.92
CA ASN A 29 36.65 45.89 32.16
C ASN A 29 37.81 45.65 31.14
N THR A 30 38.38 46.71 30.54
CA THR A 30 39.61 46.80 29.69
C THR A 30 40.59 47.86 30.25
N PRO A 31 41.77 48.22 29.67
CA PRO A 31 42.72 47.62 28.69
C PRO A 31 44.17 47.58 29.32
N PRO A 32 45.37 47.90 28.71
CA PRO A 32 45.86 48.03 27.30
C PRO A 32 47.29 47.48 26.95
N ARG A 33 47.57 47.29 25.63
CA ARG A 33 48.89 47.33 24.90
C ARG A 33 50.01 46.34 25.35
N VAL A 34 50.96 45.85 24.53
CA VAL A 34 51.73 46.41 23.37
C VAL A 34 51.90 45.35 22.22
N SER A 35 52.42 45.79 21.06
CA SER A 35 52.72 45.10 19.77
C SER A 35 53.80 43.98 19.81
N THR A 36 54.15 43.19 18.76
CA THR A 36 54.19 43.38 17.27
C THR A 36 54.04 42.08 16.43
N SER A 37 53.77 42.25 15.11
CA SER A 37 54.15 41.39 13.94
C SER A 37 53.66 39.92 13.87
N HIS A 38 53.23 39.34 12.75
CA HIS A 38 52.83 39.75 11.37
C HIS A 38 51.71 38.75 10.94
N GLY A 39 50.89 38.92 9.90
CA GLY A 39 50.71 39.96 8.87
C GLY A 39 49.31 39.78 8.23
N GLN A 40 48.90 40.65 7.30
CA GLN A 40 47.50 40.76 6.86
C GLN A 40 47.03 39.68 5.87
N GLY A 41 45.74 39.34 5.94
CA GLY A 41 45.01 38.54 4.93
C GLY A 41 43.50 38.64 5.17
N GLU A 42 42.80 39.43 4.37
CA GLU A 42 41.36 39.69 4.53
C GLU A 42 40.50 38.58 3.91
N PHE A 43 39.44 38.17 4.61
CA PHE A 43 38.45 37.22 4.11
C PHE A 43 37.29 37.94 3.41
N GLU A 44 37.51 38.38 2.16
CA GLU A 44 36.43 38.85 1.29
C GLU A 44 35.79 37.69 0.48
N LYS A 45 34.55 37.89 0.01
CA LYS A 45 33.69 36.83 -0.55
C LYS A 45 34.14 36.39 -1.96
N PRO A 46 34.46 35.11 -2.21
CA PRO A 46 34.66 34.62 -3.58
C PRO A 46 33.32 34.58 -4.35
N LYS A 47 33.29 35.22 -5.52
CA LYS A 47 32.16 35.17 -6.46
C LYS A 47 32.19 33.86 -7.26
N ARG A 48 31.02 33.45 -7.80
CA ARG A 48 30.92 32.39 -8.82
C ARG A 48 31.97 32.60 -9.92
N ARG A 49 32.65 31.54 -10.34
CA ARG A 49 33.33 31.47 -11.64
C ARG A 49 32.74 30.35 -12.50
N ARG A 50 32.75 30.62 -13.80
CA ARG A 50 32.38 29.75 -14.91
C ARG A 50 33.63 29.03 -15.38
N ILE A 51 33.55 27.74 -15.66
CA ILE A 51 34.59 27.00 -16.40
C ILE A 51 33.93 26.40 -17.62
N THR A 52 34.51 26.70 -18.79
CA THR A 52 34.26 26.01 -20.06
C THR A 52 35.26 24.87 -20.17
N LEU A 53 34.85 23.76 -20.79
CA LEU A 53 35.76 22.74 -21.28
C LEU A 53 35.84 22.86 -22.79
N GLU A 54 37.06 22.88 -23.31
CA GLU A 54 37.35 22.77 -24.74
C GLU A 54 37.76 21.34 -25.09
N ASP A 55 37.76 21.06 -26.38
CA ASP A 55 38.03 19.76 -26.99
C ASP A 55 39.49 19.29 -26.78
N HIS A 56 39.69 17.97 -26.81
CA HIS A 56 40.87 17.21 -27.29
C HIS A 56 40.59 15.73 -26.98
N GLY A 57 40.12 14.97 -27.98
CA GLY A 57 39.85 13.54 -27.84
C GLY A 57 41.04 12.64 -28.16
N ASP A 58 40.88 11.34 -27.90
CA ASP A 58 41.59 10.28 -28.62
C ASP A 58 40.72 9.01 -28.65
N ASN A 59 40.85 8.18 -29.69
CA ASN A 59 39.92 7.06 -29.94
C ASN A 59 40.41 5.74 -29.33
N VAL A 60 39.50 5.00 -28.69
CA VAL A 60 39.53 3.53 -28.62
C VAL A 60 38.12 3.01 -28.90
N GLU A 61 38.02 1.91 -29.62
CA GLU A 61 36.80 1.48 -30.32
C GLU A 61 35.71 0.91 -29.41
N ALA A 62 34.45 1.08 -29.82
CA ALA A 62 33.30 0.47 -29.17
C ALA A 62 33.18 -1.03 -29.51
N ASN A 63 32.69 -1.82 -28.55
CA ASN A 63 31.99 -3.07 -28.83
C ASN A 63 30.63 -2.99 -28.13
N ASP A 64 29.57 -2.86 -28.91
CA ASP A 64 28.21 -2.75 -28.40
C ASP A 64 27.76 -4.09 -27.78
N VAL A 65 27.20 -4.01 -26.58
CA VAL A 65 26.39 -5.08 -25.99
C VAL A 65 25.03 -4.47 -25.70
N GLU A 66 24.05 -4.79 -26.53
CA GLU A 66 22.69 -4.24 -26.44
C GLU A 66 22.00 -4.72 -25.15
N GLU A 67 21.80 -3.82 -24.19
CA GLU A 67 20.90 -4.06 -23.05
C GLU A 67 19.44 -4.10 -23.52
N ASN A 68 19.01 -5.25 -24.03
CA ASN A 68 17.60 -5.60 -24.17
C ASN A 68 16.98 -5.81 -22.78
N VAL A 69 16.66 -4.71 -22.10
CA VAL A 69 15.84 -4.71 -20.89
C VAL A 69 14.38 -4.58 -21.31
N ASP A 70 13.58 -5.62 -21.04
CA ASP A 70 12.12 -5.55 -21.20
C ASP A 70 11.54 -4.50 -20.24
N VAL A 71 11.14 -3.35 -20.80
CA VAL A 71 10.54 -2.24 -20.03
C VAL A 71 9.07 -2.56 -19.72
N ALA A 72 8.86 -3.48 -18.78
CA ALA A 72 7.55 -3.87 -18.25
C ALA A 72 7.40 -3.48 -16.76
N ASP A 73 8.37 -3.82 -15.91
CA ASP A 73 8.21 -3.85 -14.45
C ASP A 73 8.72 -2.59 -13.72
N VAL A 74 8.48 -1.40 -14.29
CA VAL A 74 8.78 -0.09 -13.65
C VAL A 74 7.57 0.86 -13.67
N ALA A 75 6.36 0.33 -13.87
CA ALA A 75 5.11 1.09 -13.84
C ALA A 75 4.39 1.08 -12.47
N ASP A 76 4.72 0.12 -11.60
CA ASP A 76 4.13 0.01 -10.25
C ASP A 76 4.82 0.96 -9.25
N ASN A 77 4.08 1.36 -8.21
CA ASN A 77 4.44 2.39 -7.21
C ASN A 77 4.27 3.86 -7.65
N VAL A 78 3.39 4.12 -8.63
CA VAL A 78 2.51 5.31 -8.58
C VAL A 78 1.05 4.87 -8.46
N GLU A 79 0.80 3.95 -7.53
CA GLU A 79 -0.53 3.78 -6.93
C GLU A 79 -1.01 5.11 -6.34
N ASP A 80 -2.33 5.27 -6.15
CA ASP A 80 -2.88 6.40 -5.40
C ASP A 80 -2.26 6.40 -3.98
N GLN A 81 -1.27 7.27 -3.75
CA GLN A 81 -1.01 7.80 -2.42
C GLN A 81 -2.35 8.41 -1.96
N PRO A 82 -3.08 7.78 -1.02
CA PRO A 82 -4.38 8.31 -0.62
C PRO A 82 -4.10 9.69 -0.06
N SER A 83 -4.82 10.72 -0.52
CA SER A 83 -4.54 12.11 -0.15
C SER A 83 -4.50 12.24 1.37
N GLU A 84 -3.27 12.28 1.92
CA GLU A 84 -3.00 11.78 3.28
C GLU A 84 -3.67 12.65 4.36
N PHE A 85 -4.09 13.83 3.95
CA PHE A 85 -5.00 14.71 4.64
C PHE A 85 -6.39 14.58 4.03
N ALA A 86 -7.29 13.91 4.75
CA ALA A 86 -8.69 14.31 4.72
C ALA A 86 -8.72 15.77 5.20
N TRP A 87 -8.99 16.70 4.28
CA TRP A 87 -8.97 18.13 4.57
C TRP A 87 -10.14 18.45 5.50
N ASP A 88 -9.83 18.68 6.78
CA ASP A 88 -10.81 19.03 7.80
C ASP A 88 -11.59 20.29 7.41
N TRP A 89 -12.84 20.37 7.87
CA TRP A 89 -13.78 21.45 7.55
C TRP A 89 -13.15 22.83 7.74
N GLU A 90 -12.51 23.07 8.88
CA GLU A 90 -11.84 24.34 9.19
C GLU A 90 -10.74 24.66 8.18
N VAL A 91 -9.93 23.67 7.78
CA VAL A 91 -8.83 23.84 6.81
C VAL A 91 -9.37 24.13 5.41
N ARG A 92 -10.50 23.54 5.01
CA ARG A 92 -11.17 23.83 3.73
C ARG A 92 -11.78 25.22 3.71
N VAL A 93 -12.43 25.63 4.80
CA VAL A 93 -12.96 26.99 4.97
C VAL A 93 -11.84 28.02 4.93
N ASP A 94 -10.76 27.86 5.71
CA ASP A 94 -9.65 28.82 5.68
C ASP A 94 -8.87 28.80 4.36
N MET A 95 -8.76 27.66 3.66
CA MET A 95 -8.22 27.60 2.30
C MET A 95 -9.10 28.39 1.31
N ALA A 96 -10.42 28.18 1.31
CA ALA A 96 -11.34 28.94 0.47
C ALA A 96 -11.29 30.45 0.79
N ARG A 97 -11.29 30.80 2.08
CA ARG A 97 -11.15 32.19 2.57
C ARG A 97 -9.83 32.83 2.14
N SER A 98 -8.73 32.08 2.15
CA SER A 98 -7.40 32.51 1.68
C SER A 98 -7.36 32.71 0.16
N LEU A 99 -7.89 31.76 -0.60
CA LEU A 99 -7.91 31.83 -2.07
C LEU A 99 -8.77 32.99 -2.59
N TRP A 100 -9.81 33.40 -1.87
CA TRP A 100 -10.78 34.42 -2.33
C TRP A 100 -10.81 35.71 -1.50
N GLN A 101 -9.82 35.93 -0.62
CA GLN A 101 -9.69 37.15 0.21
C GLN A 101 -9.70 38.45 -0.62
N ASP A 102 -8.93 38.48 -1.72
CA ASP A 102 -8.84 39.63 -2.64
C ASP A 102 -9.78 39.50 -3.87
N ALA A 103 -10.87 38.73 -3.76
CA ALA A 103 -11.72 38.42 -4.91
C ALA A 103 -12.59 39.62 -5.36
N CYS A 104 -12.03 40.46 -6.23
CA CYS A 104 -12.85 41.30 -7.10
C CYS A 104 -13.77 40.40 -7.94
N PRO A 105 -15.10 40.60 -7.93
CA PRO A 105 -16.02 39.85 -8.79
C PRO A 105 -15.98 40.43 -10.22
N GLU A 106 -14.81 40.38 -10.87
CA GLU A 106 -14.72 40.75 -12.28
C GLU A 106 -15.65 39.83 -13.10
N PRO A 107 -16.49 40.41 -13.97
CA PRO A 107 -17.44 39.64 -14.75
C PRO A 107 -16.66 38.75 -15.72
N SER A 108 -16.82 37.43 -15.58
CA SER A 108 -16.25 36.45 -16.50
C SER A 108 -16.69 36.78 -17.93
N VAL A 109 -15.73 37.11 -18.79
CA VAL A 109 -16.00 37.41 -20.21
C VAL A 109 -16.72 36.21 -20.83
N LYS A 110 -17.98 36.41 -21.25
CA LYS A 110 -18.75 35.38 -21.94
C LYS A 110 -18.01 34.97 -23.21
N ARG A 111 -17.87 33.66 -23.41
CA ARG A 111 -17.22 33.06 -24.57
C ARG A 111 -18.12 31.97 -25.15
N ASP A 112 -18.06 31.82 -26.46
CA ASP A 112 -18.88 30.85 -27.21
C ASP A 112 -18.11 29.56 -27.50
N SER A 113 -16.83 29.45 -27.10
CA SER A 113 -15.99 28.24 -27.16
C SER A 113 -14.72 28.39 -26.33
N VAL A 114 -14.18 27.29 -25.78
CA VAL A 114 -12.89 27.22 -25.08
C VAL A 114 -11.83 26.46 -25.88
N TYR A 115 -10.58 26.93 -25.79
CA TYR A 115 -9.44 26.39 -26.54
C TYR A 115 -8.40 25.73 -25.62
N PHE A 116 -7.68 24.74 -26.15
CA PHE A 116 -6.76 23.90 -25.36
C PHE A 116 -5.64 24.70 -24.67
N HIS A 117 -5.13 25.77 -25.28
CA HIS A 117 -4.13 26.64 -24.63
C HIS A 117 -4.64 27.31 -23.34
N GLU A 118 -5.95 27.44 -23.12
CA GLU A 118 -6.52 28.04 -21.91
C GLU A 118 -6.46 27.09 -20.71
N LEU A 119 -6.25 25.79 -20.96
CA LEU A 119 -5.96 24.78 -19.93
C LEU A 119 -4.48 24.80 -19.51
N ILE A 120 -3.56 25.31 -20.34
CA ILE A 120 -2.11 25.28 -20.08
C ILE A 120 -1.69 26.01 -18.79
N PRO A 121 -2.23 27.20 -18.43
CA PRO A 121 -1.93 27.83 -17.15
C PRO A 121 -2.29 26.96 -15.95
N THR A 122 -3.43 26.25 -16.02
CA THR A 122 -3.86 25.30 -14.99
C THR A 122 -2.90 24.12 -14.90
N ILE A 123 -2.50 23.55 -16.05
CA ILE A 123 -1.48 22.48 -16.13
C ILE A 123 -0.14 22.94 -15.52
N LYS A 124 0.33 24.14 -15.86
CA LYS A 124 1.56 24.74 -15.33
C LYS A 124 1.48 25.08 -13.83
N SER A 125 0.27 25.15 -13.27
CA SER A 125 0.04 25.35 -11.82
C SER A 125 -0.07 24.05 -11.01
N ALA A 126 0.01 22.88 -11.64
CA ALA A 126 0.02 21.59 -10.92
C ALA A 126 1.15 21.55 -9.89
N GLY A 127 0.85 21.11 -8.66
CA GLY A 127 1.76 21.15 -7.50
C GLY A 127 1.81 22.48 -6.75
N SER A 128 1.12 23.54 -7.22
CA SER A 128 0.92 24.78 -6.45
C SER A 128 -0.34 24.73 -5.61
N LEU A 129 -0.33 25.34 -4.42
CA LEU A 129 -1.53 25.56 -3.60
C LEU A 129 -2.60 26.40 -4.32
N LEU A 130 -2.22 27.16 -5.35
CA LEU A 130 -3.14 27.98 -6.16
C LEU A 130 -3.87 27.19 -7.26
N VAL A 131 -3.61 25.88 -7.42
CA VAL A 131 -4.20 25.06 -8.50
C VAL A 131 -5.74 25.01 -8.45
N ILE A 132 -6.34 25.02 -7.26
CA ILE A 132 -7.81 25.06 -7.13
C ILE A 132 -8.36 26.40 -7.67
N LYS A 133 -7.62 27.50 -7.49
CA LYS A 133 -7.98 28.84 -7.99
C LYS A 133 -7.79 28.97 -9.50
N THR A 134 -6.83 28.29 -10.13
CA THR A 134 -6.69 28.28 -11.60
C THR A 134 -7.76 27.41 -12.26
N VAL A 135 -8.03 26.21 -11.73
CA VAL A 135 -9.17 25.37 -12.16
C VAL A 135 -10.48 26.15 -12.05
N ALA A 136 -10.76 26.75 -10.90
CA ALA A 136 -12.00 27.50 -10.68
C ALA A 136 -12.18 28.64 -11.68
N HIS A 137 -11.15 29.45 -11.96
CA HIS A 137 -11.26 30.53 -12.95
C HIS A 137 -11.54 30.03 -14.37
N LEU A 138 -10.91 28.93 -14.79
CA LEU A 138 -11.15 28.33 -16.11
C LEU A 138 -12.60 27.84 -16.24
N LEU A 139 -13.10 27.10 -15.22
CA LEU A 139 -14.45 26.58 -15.22
C LEU A 139 -15.53 27.67 -15.13
N ARG A 140 -15.28 28.78 -14.39
CA ARG A 140 -16.20 29.94 -14.33
C ARG A 140 -16.45 30.59 -15.69
N GLN A 141 -15.48 30.59 -16.60
CA GLN A 141 -15.65 31.13 -17.96
C GLN A 141 -16.63 30.26 -18.78
N VAL A 142 -16.63 28.95 -18.54
CA VAL A 142 -17.46 27.98 -19.28
C VAL A 142 -18.90 27.99 -18.80
N LEU A 143 -19.12 28.05 -17.48
CA LEU A 143 -20.43 28.07 -16.84
C LEU A 143 -21.36 29.22 -17.29
N MET A 144 -20.83 30.22 -18.00
CA MET A 144 -21.55 31.39 -18.53
C MET A 144 -21.62 31.44 -20.08
N GLY A 145 -21.03 30.46 -20.77
CA GLY A 145 -20.98 30.37 -22.23
C GLY A 145 -22.25 29.80 -22.88
N SER A 146 -22.32 29.80 -24.22
CA SER A 146 -23.40 29.11 -24.96
C SER A 146 -23.18 27.59 -25.02
N GLU A 147 -21.94 27.17 -25.28
CA GLU A 147 -21.53 25.76 -25.40
C GLU A 147 -21.19 25.12 -24.03
N ALA A 148 -21.76 25.66 -22.94
CA ALA A 148 -21.35 25.38 -21.57
C ALA A 148 -21.38 23.89 -21.19
N CYS A 149 -22.25 23.09 -21.81
CA CYS A 149 -22.30 21.64 -21.60
C CYS A 149 -21.06 20.95 -22.21
N VAL A 150 -20.81 21.18 -23.50
CA VAL A 150 -19.76 20.49 -24.27
C VAL A 150 -18.37 20.87 -23.75
N ASP A 151 -18.12 22.16 -23.53
CA ASP A 151 -16.80 22.63 -23.09
C ASP A 151 -16.52 22.27 -21.62
N LEU A 152 -17.55 22.15 -20.76
CA LEU A 152 -17.37 21.76 -19.36
C LEU A 152 -17.08 20.27 -19.24
N GLU A 153 -17.84 19.43 -19.94
CA GLU A 153 -17.60 17.98 -19.99
C GLU A 153 -16.22 17.66 -20.59
N ALA A 154 -15.84 18.37 -21.66
CA ALA A 154 -14.51 18.26 -22.26
C ALA A 154 -13.39 18.67 -21.28
N LEU A 155 -13.51 19.81 -20.60
CA LEU A 155 -12.51 20.25 -19.61
C LEU A 155 -12.37 19.29 -18.44
N LEU A 156 -13.49 18.79 -17.89
CA LEU A 156 -13.47 17.82 -16.80
C LEU A 156 -12.84 16.49 -17.26
N THR A 157 -13.17 16.01 -18.47
CA THR A 157 -12.56 14.82 -19.08
C THR A 157 -11.04 14.97 -19.20
N LEU A 158 -10.56 16.11 -19.70
CA LEU A 158 -9.14 16.38 -19.90
C LEU A 158 -8.38 16.55 -18.56
N MET A 159 -9.00 17.15 -17.53
CA MET A 159 -8.37 17.38 -16.23
C MET A 159 -8.39 16.16 -15.29
N LEU A 160 -9.43 15.34 -15.36
CA LEU A 160 -9.56 14.10 -14.57
C LEU A 160 -8.85 12.91 -15.23
N HIS A 161 -8.28 13.10 -16.42
CA HIS A 161 -7.58 12.09 -17.19
C HIS A 161 -6.45 11.38 -16.40
N ARG A 162 -6.15 10.13 -16.78
CA ARG A 162 -5.15 9.25 -16.16
C ARG A 162 -4.38 8.43 -17.20
N SER A 163 -3.16 8.07 -16.83
CA SER A 163 -2.18 7.30 -17.62
C SER A 163 -2.72 5.96 -18.15
N GLY A 164 -2.05 5.42 -19.16
CA GLY A 164 -2.39 4.13 -19.79
C GLY A 164 -3.47 4.20 -20.87
N SER A 165 -4.16 5.34 -21.03
CA SER A 165 -5.29 5.51 -21.95
C SER A 165 -4.91 5.55 -23.45
N VAL A 166 -3.88 6.32 -23.83
CA VAL A 166 -3.38 6.36 -25.21
C VAL A 166 -2.09 5.56 -25.27
N CYS A 167 -2.02 4.56 -26.16
CA CYS A 167 -0.82 3.75 -26.32
C CYS A 167 0.37 4.61 -26.76
N THR A 168 1.44 4.64 -25.96
CA THR A 168 2.66 5.43 -26.22
C THR A 168 3.21 5.22 -27.63
N ARG A 169 3.19 3.97 -28.14
CA ARG A 169 3.63 3.65 -29.50
C ARG A 169 2.78 4.37 -30.57
N MET A 170 1.45 4.25 -30.49
CA MET A 170 0.53 4.95 -31.40
C MET A 170 0.71 6.48 -31.35
N LEU A 171 1.12 7.03 -30.20
CA LEU A 171 1.45 8.45 -30.10
C LEU A 171 2.83 8.80 -30.69
N LYS A 172 3.85 7.94 -30.58
CA LYS A 172 5.12 8.07 -31.33
C LYS A 172 4.85 8.07 -32.84
N ASP A 173 4.04 7.13 -33.31
CA ASP A 173 3.63 7.01 -34.71
C ASP A 173 2.87 8.26 -35.20
N ALA A 174 1.96 8.80 -34.38
CA ALA A 174 1.21 10.03 -34.67
C ALA A 174 2.10 11.29 -34.68
N VAL A 175 3.08 11.40 -33.77
CA VAL A 175 4.06 12.50 -33.73
C VAL A 175 4.98 12.46 -34.96
N GLN A 176 5.44 11.28 -35.36
CA GLN A 176 6.24 11.10 -36.58
C GLN A 176 5.44 11.45 -37.84
N SER A 177 4.20 10.98 -37.95
CA SER A 177 3.30 11.29 -39.08
C SER A 177 2.90 12.77 -39.14
N ALA A 178 2.72 13.44 -38.00
CA ALA A 178 2.37 14.86 -37.97
C ALA A 178 3.55 15.76 -38.35
N PHE A 179 4.74 15.50 -37.78
CA PHE A 179 5.86 16.44 -37.86
C PHE A 179 6.96 16.04 -38.86
N GLY A 180 6.91 14.84 -39.43
CA GLY A 180 7.91 14.34 -40.39
C GLY A 180 9.28 14.11 -39.76
N THR A 181 9.35 14.03 -38.43
CA THR A 181 10.58 13.82 -37.66
C THR A 181 10.62 12.40 -37.13
N ALA A 182 11.74 11.69 -37.31
CA ALA A 182 11.98 10.42 -36.67
C ALA A 182 11.97 10.59 -35.13
N VAL A 183 11.09 9.86 -34.46
CA VAL A 183 10.92 9.87 -33.00
C VAL A 183 11.87 8.83 -32.39
N ARG A 184 12.69 9.24 -31.41
CA ARG A 184 13.68 8.38 -30.74
C ARG A 184 13.46 8.25 -29.24
N ALA A 185 12.66 9.14 -28.65
CA ALA A 185 12.25 9.12 -27.25
C ALA A 185 12.01 7.70 -26.72
N SER A 186 12.76 7.27 -25.71
CA SER A 186 12.49 6.04 -24.95
C SER A 186 11.38 6.30 -23.93
N ASP A 187 11.57 7.33 -23.09
CA ASP A 187 10.62 7.79 -22.09
C ASP A 187 9.42 8.56 -22.72
N PRO A 188 8.18 8.40 -22.20
CA PRO A 188 7.05 9.24 -22.58
C PRO A 188 7.28 10.77 -22.43
N GLY A 189 8.15 11.22 -21.53
CA GLY A 189 8.51 12.62 -21.34
C GLY A 189 9.32 13.20 -22.49
N ASP A 190 10.31 12.47 -22.98
CA ASP A 190 11.13 12.85 -24.14
C ASP A 190 10.26 13.02 -25.39
N LEU A 191 9.22 12.18 -25.55
CA LEU A 191 8.30 12.24 -26.68
C LEU A 191 7.57 13.60 -26.78
N ALA A 192 7.25 14.23 -25.65
CA ALA A 192 6.64 15.55 -25.65
C ALA A 192 7.60 16.66 -26.09
N ASP A 193 8.88 16.53 -25.75
CA ASP A 193 9.93 17.49 -26.12
C ASP A 193 10.42 17.27 -27.57
N GLU A 194 10.45 16.04 -28.07
CA GLU A 194 10.64 15.73 -29.50
C GLU A 194 9.47 16.26 -30.35
N ALA A 195 8.21 16.06 -29.91
CA ALA A 195 7.03 16.58 -30.60
C ALA A 195 7.03 18.12 -30.69
N GLN A 196 7.37 18.81 -29.60
CA GLN A 196 7.51 20.26 -29.56
C GLN A 196 8.62 20.75 -30.50
N GLN A 197 9.75 20.04 -30.59
CA GLN A 197 10.81 20.33 -31.55
C GLN A 197 10.38 20.09 -33.01
N GLY A 198 9.65 19.01 -33.28
CA GLY A 198 9.08 18.74 -34.60
C GLY A 198 8.17 19.87 -35.07
N ARG A 199 7.26 20.33 -34.20
CA ARG A 199 6.39 21.47 -34.48
C ARG A 199 7.16 22.77 -34.72
N LEU A 200 8.24 23.03 -33.96
CA LEU A 200 9.08 24.22 -34.15
C LEU A 200 9.84 24.23 -35.50
N ARG A 201 10.19 23.04 -36.03
CA ARG A 201 10.80 22.89 -37.36
C ARG A 201 9.78 23.13 -38.48
N GLN A 202 8.53 22.69 -38.29
CA GLN A 202 7.42 22.94 -39.22
C GLN A 202 6.78 24.33 -39.04
N ARG A 203 7.44 25.39 -39.54
CA ARG A 203 6.78 26.71 -39.70
C ARG A 203 5.66 26.63 -40.73
N ALA A 204 4.41 26.67 -40.27
CA ALA A 204 3.25 26.75 -41.15
C ALA A 204 3.17 28.11 -41.86
N LEU A 205 2.79 28.11 -43.15
CA LEU A 205 2.59 29.32 -43.96
C LEU A 205 1.36 30.14 -43.55
N PHE A 206 0.44 29.53 -42.80
CA PHE A 206 -0.76 30.15 -42.23
C PHE A 206 -0.92 29.72 -40.77
N GLN A 207 -1.52 30.57 -39.94
CA GLN A 207 -1.83 30.22 -38.55
C GLN A 207 -2.88 29.10 -38.53
N THR A 208 -2.63 28.02 -37.79
CA THR A 208 -3.62 26.95 -37.61
C THR A 208 -4.79 27.42 -36.75
N LYS A 209 -5.99 26.88 -37.02
CA LYS A 209 -7.16 27.12 -36.17
C LYS A 209 -6.87 26.54 -34.79
N ARG A 210 -7.02 27.36 -33.73
CA ARG A 210 -6.80 26.95 -32.33
C ARG A 210 -7.64 25.70 -32.01
N LEU A 211 -7.02 24.71 -31.37
CA LEU A 211 -7.68 23.46 -30.96
C LEU A 211 -8.75 23.75 -29.90
N LYS A 212 -9.98 23.30 -30.10
CA LYS A 212 -11.00 23.33 -29.03
C LYS A 212 -10.71 22.25 -27.99
N VAL A 213 -11.18 22.47 -26.76
CA VAL A 213 -11.17 21.42 -25.72
C VAL A 213 -12.07 20.24 -26.09
N SER A 214 -13.22 20.48 -26.72
CA SER A 214 -14.13 19.46 -27.27
C SER A 214 -13.44 18.47 -28.20
N ASP A 215 -12.58 18.99 -29.09
CA ASP A 215 -11.96 18.21 -30.15
C ASP A 215 -10.86 17.30 -29.58
N VAL A 216 -10.09 17.81 -28.61
CA VAL A 216 -9.10 17.01 -27.86
C VAL A 216 -9.79 15.94 -27.01
N ALA A 217 -10.87 16.30 -26.29
CA ALA A 217 -11.60 15.36 -25.44
C ALA A 217 -12.25 14.23 -26.24
N THR A 218 -12.84 14.53 -27.41
CA THR A 218 -13.44 13.51 -28.29
C THR A 218 -12.39 12.50 -28.75
N VAL A 219 -11.24 12.96 -29.25
CA VAL A 219 -10.14 12.07 -29.70
C VAL A 219 -9.58 11.22 -28.56
N LEU A 220 -9.54 11.77 -27.34
CA LEU A 220 -9.12 11.06 -26.14
C LEU A 220 -10.11 9.96 -25.73
N ILE A 221 -11.41 10.28 -25.70
CA ILE A 221 -12.49 9.33 -25.43
C ILE A 221 -12.51 8.21 -26.46
N ASP A 222 -12.34 8.52 -27.74
CA ASP A 222 -12.26 7.50 -28.80
C ASP A 222 -11.06 6.57 -28.61
N ALA A 223 -9.90 7.11 -28.21
CA ALA A 223 -8.72 6.30 -27.91
C ALA A 223 -8.94 5.37 -26.72
N GLN A 224 -9.63 5.85 -25.67
CA GLN A 224 -9.99 5.06 -24.48
C GLN A 224 -11.01 3.95 -24.76
N LYS A 225 -11.88 4.11 -25.77
CA LYS A 225 -12.88 3.09 -26.14
C LYS A 225 -12.25 1.83 -26.76
N ILE A 226 -11.07 1.92 -27.38
CA ILE A 226 -10.40 0.75 -27.96
C ILE A 226 -9.55 0.06 -26.89
N LYS A 227 -9.72 -1.26 -26.73
CA LYS A 227 -9.00 -2.08 -25.75
C LYS A 227 -8.25 -3.24 -26.40
N GLY A 228 -7.26 -3.79 -25.69
CA GLY A 228 -6.51 -4.98 -26.12
C GLY A 228 -5.63 -4.78 -27.36
N LYS A 229 -5.43 -5.85 -28.15
CA LYS A 229 -4.50 -5.82 -29.31
C LYS A 229 -4.92 -4.84 -30.40
N ALA A 230 -6.22 -4.58 -30.57
CA ALA A 230 -6.78 -3.69 -31.60
C ALA A 230 -6.33 -2.21 -31.47
N VAL A 231 -5.89 -1.78 -30.29
CA VAL A 231 -5.35 -0.41 -30.07
C VAL A 231 -4.17 -0.12 -30.99
N ARG A 232 -3.33 -1.12 -31.27
CA ARG A 232 -2.08 -0.97 -32.04
C ARG A 232 -2.27 -0.92 -33.56
N SER A 233 -3.50 -1.10 -34.05
CA SER A 233 -3.82 -1.16 -35.49
C SER A 233 -4.98 -0.24 -35.91
N SER A 234 -5.37 0.70 -35.04
CA SER A 234 -6.48 1.62 -35.31
C SER A 234 -6.04 2.82 -36.14
N GLU A 235 -5.94 2.62 -37.45
CA GLU A 235 -5.61 3.66 -38.45
C GLU A 235 -6.51 4.91 -38.31
N ILE A 236 -7.80 4.72 -37.99
CA ILE A 236 -8.74 5.83 -37.77
C ILE A 236 -8.32 6.71 -36.59
N ILE A 237 -7.81 6.14 -35.49
CA ILE A 237 -7.36 6.89 -34.32
C ILE A 237 -5.97 7.49 -34.54
N LEU A 238 -5.07 6.76 -35.20
CA LEU A 238 -3.78 7.31 -35.65
C LEU A 238 -3.99 8.56 -36.52
N GLN A 239 -4.93 8.54 -37.46
CA GLN A 239 -5.31 9.70 -38.28
C GLN A 239 -6.02 10.82 -37.50
N ARG A 240 -6.75 10.52 -36.41
CA ARG A 240 -7.34 11.55 -35.53
C ARG A 240 -6.25 12.24 -34.71
N LEU A 241 -5.37 11.47 -34.05
CA LEU A 241 -4.22 11.97 -33.28
C LEU A 241 -3.26 12.78 -34.15
N THR A 242 -2.91 12.28 -35.34
CA THR A 242 -2.03 12.99 -36.30
C THR A 242 -2.59 14.36 -36.69
N ARG A 243 -3.90 14.45 -36.99
CA ARG A 243 -4.56 15.74 -37.29
C ARG A 243 -4.59 16.68 -36.10
N LEU A 244 -4.82 16.16 -34.89
CA LEU A 244 -4.84 16.94 -33.65
C LEU A 244 -3.45 17.55 -33.37
N LEU A 245 -2.39 16.75 -33.50
CA LEU A 245 -1.00 17.19 -33.35
C LEU A 245 -0.60 18.22 -34.41
N ALA A 246 -0.94 18.00 -35.68
CA ALA A 246 -0.67 18.95 -36.76
C ALA A 246 -1.42 20.30 -36.59
N GLY A 247 -2.59 20.29 -35.95
CA GLY A 247 -3.36 21.50 -35.63
C GLY A 247 -2.77 22.34 -34.49
N SER A 248 -2.06 21.70 -33.53
CA SER A 248 -1.54 22.35 -32.32
C SER A 248 -0.54 23.49 -32.60
N SER A 249 -0.31 24.37 -31.61
CA SER A 249 0.66 25.46 -31.68
C SER A 249 2.01 25.10 -31.03
N SER A 250 3.09 25.69 -31.55
CA SER A 250 4.38 25.71 -30.83
C SER A 250 4.46 26.82 -29.77
N GLU A 251 3.55 27.82 -29.83
CA GLU A 251 3.40 28.86 -28.81
C GLU A 251 2.99 28.25 -27.46
N ASP A 252 3.42 28.87 -26.35
CA ASP A 252 3.18 28.44 -24.96
C ASP A 252 3.55 26.98 -24.60
N GLN A 253 4.22 26.26 -25.50
CA GLN A 253 4.42 24.80 -25.47
C GLN A 253 3.11 23.99 -25.62
N GLU A 254 2.15 24.44 -26.44
CA GLU A 254 0.86 23.76 -26.63
C GLU A 254 1.02 22.31 -27.14
N THR A 255 1.81 22.05 -28.18
CA THR A 255 2.12 20.68 -28.65
C THR A 255 2.69 19.80 -27.53
N ARG A 256 3.64 20.32 -26.74
CA ARG A 256 4.23 19.61 -25.59
C ARG A 256 3.18 19.21 -24.56
N HIS A 257 2.35 20.17 -24.15
CA HIS A 257 1.33 19.95 -23.13
C HIS A 257 0.20 19.03 -23.63
N LEU A 258 -0.12 19.06 -24.92
CA LEU A 258 -1.04 18.13 -25.56
C LEU A 258 -0.51 16.69 -25.51
N VAL A 259 0.74 16.45 -25.93
CA VAL A 259 1.36 15.12 -25.89
C VAL A 259 1.45 14.59 -24.46
N ARG A 260 1.91 15.40 -23.50
CA ARG A 260 1.95 15.01 -22.08
C ARG A 260 0.56 14.68 -21.52
N LEU A 261 -0.49 15.39 -21.94
CA LEU A 261 -1.85 15.11 -21.49
C LEU A 261 -2.38 13.80 -22.09
N LEU A 262 -2.18 13.56 -23.39
CA LEU A 262 -2.58 12.31 -24.05
C LEU A 262 -1.89 11.07 -23.45
N LEU A 263 -0.66 11.22 -22.95
CA LEU A 263 0.07 10.16 -22.22
C LEU A 263 -0.39 9.98 -20.76
N GLY A 264 -1.23 10.88 -20.24
CA GLY A 264 -1.56 10.94 -18.81
C GLY A 264 -0.42 11.38 -17.90
N GLN A 265 0.60 12.07 -18.43
CA GLN A 265 1.66 12.73 -17.64
C GLN A 265 1.24 14.11 -17.09
N VAL A 266 -0.06 14.43 -17.17
CA VAL A 266 -0.69 15.67 -16.68
C VAL A 266 -1.84 15.28 -15.77
N CYS A 267 -1.51 14.67 -14.63
CA CYS A 267 -2.48 14.30 -13.61
C CYS A 267 -2.74 15.50 -12.67
N LEU A 268 -3.89 16.17 -12.84
CA LEU A 268 -4.44 16.94 -11.73
C LEU A 268 -5.10 15.97 -10.72
N PRO A 269 -4.89 16.15 -9.40
CA PRO A 269 -5.59 15.34 -8.39
C PRO A 269 -7.11 15.46 -8.55
N ARG A 270 -7.83 14.34 -8.39
CA ARG A 270 -9.28 14.26 -8.65
C ARG A 270 -10.05 15.25 -7.76
N ASP A 271 -9.64 15.33 -6.50
CA ASP A 271 -10.18 16.24 -5.49
C ASP A 271 -9.88 17.72 -5.81
N VAL A 272 -8.69 18.05 -6.31
CA VAL A 272 -8.36 19.41 -6.81
C VAL A 272 -9.32 19.86 -7.91
N VAL A 273 -9.61 18.99 -8.88
CA VAL A 273 -10.50 19.34 -10.01
C VAL A 273 -11.95 19.51 -9.53
N LEU A 274 -12.45 18.59 -8.71
CA LEU A 274 -13.82 18.64 -8.19
C LEU A 274 -14.05 19.79 -7.20
N ARG A 275 -13.05 20.14 -6.36
CA ARG A 275 -13.09 21.38 -5.56
C ARG A 275 -13.06 22.62 -6.45
N GLY A 276 -12.22 22.65 -7.49
CA GLY A 276 -12.21 23.74 -8.47
C GLY A 276 -13.56 23.96 -9.15
N LEU A 277 -14.28 22.88 -9.48
CA LEU A 277 -15.66 22.93 -9.98
C LEU A 277 -16.64 23.47 -8.93
N ALA A 278 -16.58 23.00 -7.68
CA ALA A 278 -17.40 23.51 -6.58
C ALA A 278 -17.19 25.01 -6.31
N HIS A 279 -15.94 25.46 -6.29
CA HIS A 279 -15.58 26.88 -6.22
C HIS A 279 -16.21 27.66 -7.39
N ALA A 280 -16.11 27.12 -8.62
CA ALA A 280 -16.65 27.76 -9.82
C ALA A 280 -18.19 27.89 -9.78
N CYS A 281 -18.91 26.84 -9.36
CA CYS A 281 -20.37 26.87 -9.20
C CYS A 281 -20.82 28.01 -8.28
N VAL A 282 -20.24 28.07 -7.07
CA VAL A 282 -20.60 29.09 -6.06
C VAL A 282 -20.22 30.49 -6.56
N LEU A 283 -19.03 30.67 -7.14
CA LEU A 283 -18.55 31.99 -7.60
C LEU A 283 -19.17 32.47 -8.92
N SER A 284 -19.93 31.64 -9.64
CA SER A 284 -20.68 32.06 -10.85
C SER A 284 -22.18 32.26 -10.61
N LYS A 285 -22.76 31.70 -9.53
CA LYS A 285 -24.17 31.91 -9.14
C LYS A 285 -24.24 32.44 -7.70
N PRO A 286 -24.20 33.78 -7.47
CA PRO A 286 -24.17 34.38 -6.13
C PRO A 286 -25.37 34.06 -5.22
N SER A 287 -26.48 33.56 -5.78
CA SER A 287 -27.61 33.01 -5.01
C SER A 287 -27.25 31.75 -4.21
N LEU A 288 -26.10 31.12 -4.49
CA LEU A 288 -25.55 30.00 -3.72
C LEU A 288 -24.74 30.46 -2.48
N HIS A 289 -24.57 31.77 -2.27
CA HIS A 289 -23.90 32.32 -1.08
C HIS A 289 -24.88 32.39 0.11
N GLY A 290 -24.92 31.32 0.93
CA GLY A 290 -25.81 31.22 2.09
C GLY A 290 -25.32 31.91 3.37
N GLY A 291 -24.38 32.85 3.28
CA GLY A 291 -23.67 33.42 4.44
C GLY A 291 -22.20 33.66 4.09
N ASP A 292 -21.26 33.09 4.87
CA ASP A 292 -19.84 33.09 4.50
C ASP A 292 -19.64 32.36 3.15
N LEU A 293 -18.95 33.04 2.23
CA LEU A 293 -18.52 32.50 0.95
C LEU A 293 -17.65 31.25 1.14
N ALA A 294 -16.74 31.26 2.12
CA ALA A 294 -15.78 30.20 2.34
C ALA A 294 -16.45 28.89 2.81
N GLU A 295 -17.39 28.98 3.75
CA GLU A 295 -18.22 27.83 4.13
C GLU A 295 -19.15 27.36 3.02
N SER A 296 -19.72 28.29 2.24
CA SER A 296 -20.63 27.95 1.14
C SER A 296 -19.90 27.22 0.02
N ILE A 297 -18.64 27.59 -0.22
CA ILE A 297 -17.70 26.83 -1.06
C ILE A 297 -17.44 25.44 -0.45
N ALA A 298 -17.04 25.34 0.82
CA ALA A 298 -16.74 24.05 1.46
C ALA A 298 -17.94 23.07 1.44
N ARG A 299 -19.18 23.57 1.63
CA ARG A 299 -20.42 22.78 1.45
C ARG A 299 -20.64 22.33 0.00
N MET A 300 -20.25 23.14 -0.98
CA MET A 300 -20.34 22.76 -2.39
C MET A 300 -19.29 21.72 -2.79
N GLU A 301 -18.09 21.76 -2.20
CA GLU A 301 -17.06 20.73 -2.44
C GLU A 301 -17.58 19.33 -2.07
N ASP A 302 -18.20 19.21 -0.90
CA ASP A 302 -18.82 17.97 -0.44
C ASP A 302 -19.95 17.48 -1.36
N SER A 303 -20.73 18.42 -1.90
CA SER A 303 -21.85 18.16 -2.82
C SER A 303 -21.38 17.69 -4.19
N VAL A 304 -20.39 18.37 -4.79
CA VAL A 304 -19.83 18.03 -6.11
C VAL A 304 -19.02 16.74 -6.07
N VAL A 305 -18.21 16.54 -5.03
CA VAL A 305 -17.47 15.27 -4.84
C VAL A 305 -18.44 14.11 -4.60
N GLY A 306 -19.51 14.33 -3.81
CA GLY A 306 -20.58 13.34 -3.61
C GLY A 306 -21.29 12.97 -4.92
N ALA A 307 -21.75 13.96 -5.68
CA ALA A 307 -22.44 13.77 -6.95
C ALA A 307 -21.61 12.99 -7.99
N TYR A 308 -20.34 13.36 -8.16
CA TYR A 308 -19.39 12.63 -9.02
C TYR A 308 -19.20 11.17 -8.56
N SER A 309 -19.01 10.98 -7.25
CA SER A 309 -18.71 9.68 -6.64
C SER A 309 -19.90 8.72 -6.59
N THR A 310 -21.12 9.25 -6.57
CA THR A 310 -22.37 8.47 -6.52
C THR A 310 -22.70 7.77 -7.85
N ARG A 311 -22.08 8.20 -8.95
CA ARG A 311 -22.34 7.70 -10.30
C ARG A 311 -21.08 7.19 -11.03
N SER A 312 -20.13 6.60 -10.30
CA SER A 312 -18.86 6.09 -10.84
C SER A 312 -18.04 7.09 -11.66
N GLY A 313 -18.25 8.40 -11.47
CA GLY A 313 -17.60 9.47 -12.23
C GLY A 313 -18.29 9.89 -13.54
N ASP A 314 -19.57 9.55 -13.75
CA ASP A 314 -20.44 10.00 -14.85
C ASP A 314 -20.44 11.54 -15.01
N LEU A 315 -19.60 12.03 -15.92
CA LEU A 315 -19.44 13.46 -16.19
C LEU A 315 -20.63 14.06 -16.92
N SER A 316 -21.23 13.34 -17.86
CA SER A 316 -22.37 13.81 -18.65
C SER A 316 -23.55 14.19 -17.75
N THR A 317 -23.90 13.32 -16.79
CA THR A 317 -24.95 13.62 -15.80
C THR A 317 -24.54 14.75 -14.85
N LEU A 318 -23.30 14.73 -14.33
CA LEU A 318 -22.82 15.78 -13.42
C LEU A 318 -22.88 17.17 -14.08
N VAL A 319 -22.46 17.29 -15.33
CA VAL A 319 -22.46 18.53 -16.12
C VAL A 319 -23.89 19.02 -16.36
N ALA A 320 -24.80 18.13 -16.78
CA ALA A 320 -26.20 18.48 -16.99
C ALA A 320 -26.85 19.04 -15.71
N VAL A 321 -26.61 18.39 -14.56
CA VAL A 321 -27.14 18.83 -13.25
C VAL A 321 -26.48 20.13 -12.79
N VAL A 322 -25.17 20.29 -12.91
CA VAL A 322 -24.45 21.54 -12.56
C VAL A 322 -24.94 22.75 -13.36
N LEU A 323 -25.31 22.57 -14.62
CA LEU A 323 -25.82 23.67 -15.44
C LEU A 323 -27.26 24.03 -15.05
N ALA A 324 -28.13 23.03 -14.87
CA ALA A 324 -29.52 23.19 -14.47
C ALA A 324 -29.69 23.69 -13.02
N ASP A 325 -29.28 22.90 -12.03
CA ASP A 325 -29.39 23.19 -10.60
C ASP A 325 -28.13 22.78 -9.82
N PRO A 326 -27.11 23.66 -9.76
CA PRO A 326 -25.91 23.47 -8.95
C PRO A 326 -26.12 23.85 -7.47
N THR A 327 -27.33 23.67 -6.91
CA THR A 327 -27.48 23.63 -5.45
C THR A 327 -27.06 22.26 -4.90
N PRO A 328 -26.74 22.14 -3.60
CA PRO A 328 -26.52 20.83 -2.97
C PRO A 328 -27.71 19.87 -3.13
N ALA A 329 -28.94 20.39 -3.15
CA ALA A 329 -30.16 19.60 -3.34
C ALA A 329 -30.34 19.14 -4.79
N GLY A 330 -30.07 20.01 -5.78
CA GLY A 330 -30.05 19.67 -7.20
C GLY A 330 -29.01 18.60 -7.51
N LEU A 331 -27.80 18.74 -6.98
CA LEU A 331 -26.73 17.74 -7.09
C LEU A 331 -27.10 16.39 -6.45
N LEU A 332 -27.67 16.40 -5.24
CA LEU A 332 -28.08 15.18 -4.54
C LEU A 332 -29.22 14.43 -5.26
N SER A 333 -30.19 15.16 -5.81
CA SER A 333 -31.36 14.58 -6.48
C SER A 333 -31.09 14.19 -7.94
N GLY A 334 -30.32 15.00 -8.67
CA GLY A 334 -29.97 14.75 -10.07
C GLY A 334 -28.85 13.72 -10.28
N CYS A 335 -27.92 13.58 -9.32
CA CYS A 335 -26.83 12.61 -9.40
C CYS A 335 -27.05 11.40 -8.47
N CYS A 336 -28.26 10.83 -8.50
CA CYS A 336 -28.64 9.71 -7.64
C CYS A 336 -27.90 8.39 -7.97
N ALA A 337 -27.80 7.52 -6.96
CA ALA A 337 -27.22 6.19 -7.08
C ALA A 337 -28.15 5.28 -7.89
N CYS A 338 -27.59 4.53 -8.84
CA CYS A 338 -28.32 3.53 -9.62
C CYS A 338 -27.52 2.24 -9.73
N VAL A 339 -28.22 1.12 -9.91
CA VAL A 339 -27.57 -0.17 -10.16
C VAL A 339 -26.83 -0.11 -11.53
N GLY A 340 -25.87 -1.01 -11.74
CA GLY A 340 -24.93 -0.92 -12.86
C GLY A 340 -23.77 0.10 -12.71
N LEU A 341 -23.86 1.11 -11.84
CA LEU A 341 -22.79 2.11 -11.63
C LEU A 341 -22.24 2.10 -10.19
N HIS A 342 -20.98 1.69 -10.02
CA HIS A 342 -20.27 1.70 -8.72
C HIS A 342 -20.40 3.05 -7.99
N VAL A 343 -20.98 3.03 -6.79
CA VAL A 343 -21.01 4.17 -5.86
C VAL A 343 -19.69 4.17 -5.09
N PHE A 344 -18.77 5.11 -5.31
CA PHE A 344 -17.45 5.03 -4.67
C PHE A 344 -17.57 4.97 -3.13
N PRO A 345 -16.79 4.10 -2.46
CA PRO A 345 -16.99 3.78 -1.05
C PRO A 345 -16.80 4.99 -0.13
N THR A 346 -17.62 5.07 0.92
CA THR A 346 -17.28 5.88 2.11
C THR A 346 -16.00 5.32 2.72
N ARG A 347 -14.97 6.15 2.93
CA ARG A 347 -13.70 5.76 3.55
C ARG A 347 -13.69 6.14 5.04
N PRO A 348 -13.38 5.22 5.97
CA PRO A 348 -13.28 5.55 7.39
C PRO A 348 -11.94 6.23 7.70
N GLN A 349 -11.91 7.07 8.74
CA GLN A 349 -10.70 7.69 9.27
C GLN A 349 -10.01 6.71 10.24
N VAL A 350 -8.69 6.51 10.12
CA VAL A 350 -7.94 5.68 11.08
C VAL A 350 -7.59 6.50 12.31
N SER A 351 -8.12 6.11 13.48
CA SER A 351 -7.84 6.79 14.74
C SER A 351 -6.62 6.20 15.45
N LYS A 352 -5.78 7.09 15.98
CA LYS A 352 -4.55 6.72 16.71
C LYS A 352 -4.84 5.96 18.01
N ASP A 353 -5.89 6.39 18.70
CA ASP A 353 -6.31 5.90 20.02
C ASP A 353 -7.81 6.14 20.21
N VAL A 354 -8.42 5.43 21.17
CA VAL A 354 -9.88 5.50 21.45
C VAL A 354 -10.31 6.93 21.81
N GLY A 355 -9.52 7.62 22.63
CA GLY A 355 -9.81 9.01 23.00
C GLY A 355 -9.83 9.97 21.82
N THR A 356 -9.08 9.68 20.75
CA THR A 356 -9.10 10.44 19.50
C THR A 356 -10.32 10.11 18.65
N ALA A 357 -10.71 8.83 18.55
CA ALA A 357 -11.96 8.44 17.89
C ALA A 357 -13.18 9.14 18.53
N LEU A 358 -13.23 9.14 19.87
CA LEU A 358 -14.29 9.78 20.65
C LEU A 358 -14.40 11.30 20.45
N ARG A 359 -13.34 12.00 20.00
CA ARG A 359 -13.40 13.44 19.69
C ARG A 359 -13.89 13.75 18.28
N CYS A 360 -13.92 12.76 17.39
CA CYS A 360 -14.44 12.89 16.02
C CYS A 360 -15.90 12.39 15.90
N LEU A 361 -16.34 11.56 16.85
CA LEU A 361 -17.73 11.17 17.03
C LEU A 361 -18.48 12.29 17.78
N GLY A 362 -19.77 12.49 17.45
CA GLY A 362 -20.65 13.39 18.20
C GLY A 362 -21.41 12.67 19.31
N ASP A 363 -22.26 13.39 20.05
CA ASP A 363 -23.03 12.89 21.20
C ASP A 363 -24.15 11.86 20.88
N GLY A 364 -24.18 11.33 19.65
CA GLY A 364 -25.17 10.37 19.17
C GLY A 364 -24.75 8.90 19.39
N PRO A 365 -25.69 7.93 19.29
CA PRO A 365 -25.35 6.51 19.40
C PRO A 365 -24.45 6.05 18.25
N VAL A 366 -23.60 5.07 18.53
CA VAL A 366 -22.54 4.58 17.63
C VAL A 366 -22.64 3.07 17.48
N PHE A 367 -22.50 2.56 16.26
CA PHE A 367 -22.30 1.14 16.00
C PHE A 367 -20.81 0.83 15.95
N ALA A 368 -20.33 0.00 16.87
CA ALA A 368 -18.99 -0.58 16.87
C ALA A 368 -18.96 -1.82 15.98
N GLU A 369 -18.91 -1.61 14.66
CA GLU A 369 -18.84 -2.66 13.65
C GLU A 369 -17.50 -3.38 13.68
N TRP A 370 -17.45 -4.69 13.43
CA TRP A 370 -16.19 -5.41 13.34
C TRP A 370 -15.41 -5.02 12.07
N LEU A 371 -14.12 -4.68 12.21
CA LEU A 371 -13.23 -4.43 11.06
C LEU A 371 -12.76 -5.77 10.49
N TYR A 372 -13.52 -6.34 9.55
CA TYR A 372 -13.24 -7.64 8.96
C TYR A 372 -11.89 -7.71 8.19
N ASN A 373 -11.20 -8.85 8.28
CA ASN A 373 -9.97 -9.14 7.54
C ASN A 373 -10.28 -9.57 6.10
N GLY A 374 -10.73 -8.66 5.24
CA GLY A 374 -11.08 -8.97 3.86
C GLY A 374 -11.18 -7.74 2.96
N ASP A 375 -11.44 -7.98 1.68
CA ASP A 375 -11.45 -6.97 0.63
C ASP A 375 -12.85 -6.32 0.57
N ARG A 376 -12.96 -4.98 0.51
CA ARG A 376 -14.27 -4.31 0.34
C ARG A 376 -14.72 -4.38 -1.12
N ALA A 377 -16.00 -4.67 -1.33
CA ALA A 377 -16.64 -4.66 -2.64
C ALA A 377 -18.08 -4.16 -2.54
N GLN A 378 -18.68 -3.82 -3.68
CA GLN A 378 -20.13 -3.65 -3.79
C GLN A 378 -20.71 -4.74 -4.69
N VAL A 379 -21.79 -5.38 -4.22
CA VAL A 379 -22.58 -6.31 -5.02
C VAL A 379 -23.85 -5.60 -5.50
N HIS A 380 -23.94 -5.45 -6.82
CA HIS A 380 -25.06 -4.87 -7.53
C HIS A 380 -25.98 -6.00 -7.96
N VAL A 381 -27.27 -5.87 -7.69
CA VAL A 381 -28.30 -6.90 -7.86
C VAL A 381 -29.38 -6.36 -8.78
N GLU A 382 -29.75 -7.13 -9.81
CA GLU A 382 -30.80 -6.76 -10.76
C GLU A 382 -31.67 -7.97 -11.16
N ASN A 383 -32.88 -7.71 -11.62
CA ASN A 383 -33.81 -8.70 -12.17
C ASN A 383 -34.02 -9.89 -11.20
N GLY A 384 -34.31 -9.62 -9.93
CA GLY A 384 -34.50 -10.66 -8.91
C GLY A 384 -33.21 -11.36 -8.47
N GLY A 385 -32.03 -10.81 -8.79
CA GLY A 385 -30.74 -11.48 -8.61
C GLY A 385 -30.39 -12.48 -9.72
N ALA A 386 -31.12 -12.47 -10.84
CA ALA A 386 -30.72 -13.18 -12.06
C ALA A 386 -29.44 -12.55 -12.66
N SER A 387 -29.35 -11.21 -12.65
CA SER A 387 -28.14 -10.45 -12.95
C SER A 387 -27.49 -9.99 -11.64
N MET A 388 -26.16 -10.12 -11.56
CA MET A 388 -25.36 -9.54 -10.49
C MET A 388 -24.00 -9.08 -11.04
N GLN A 389 -23.49 -7.99 -10.49
CA GLN A 389 -22.16 -7.44 -10.75
C GLN A 389 -21.43 -7.21 -9.43
N VAL A 390 -20.09 -7.29 -9.45
CA VAL A 390 -19.24 -7.01 -8.30
C VAL A 390 -18.20 -5.97 -8.69
N PHE A 391 -18.07 -4.93 -7.87
CA PHE A 391 -17.14 -3.82 -8.06
C PHE A 391 -16.17 -3.72 -6.88
N THR A 392 -14.92 -3.31 -7.14
CA THR A 392 -13.95 -2.93 -6.09
C THR A 392 -13.34 -1.55 -6.40
N GLU A 393 -12.59 -0.96 -5.46
CA GLU A 393 -12.02 0.39 -5.65
C GLU A 393 -10.97 0.44 -6.79
N ASP A 394 -10.41 -0.73 -7.14
CA ASP A 394 -9.36 -1.00 -8.12
C ASP A 394 -9.80 -1.94 -9.28
N ASP A 395 -10.98 -2.54 -9.17
CA ASP A 395 -11.52 -3.60 -10.05
C ASP A 395 -10.55 -4.79 -10.30
N SER A 396 -9.71 -5.12 -9.31
CA SER A 396 -8.67 -6.18 -9.40
C SER A 396 -9.17 -7.62 -9.25
N LEU A 397 -10.46 -7.82 -8.94
CA LEU A 397 -11.02 -9.16 -8.73
C LEU A 397 -11.07 -9.99 -10.02
N LYS A 398 -10.28 -11.07 -10.03
CA LYS A 398 -10.33 -12.10 -11.09
C LYS A 398 -11.74 -12.69 -11.22
N VAL A 399 -12.19 -12.90 -12.46
CA VAL A 399 -13.55 -13.38 -12.81
C VAL A 399 -14.04 -14.57 -11.99
N ALA A 400 -13.16 -15.54 -11.68
CA ALA A 400 -13.51 -16.69 -10.85
C ALA A 400 -13.93 -16.31 -9.40
N LYS A 401 -13.26 -15.32 -8.80
CA LYS A 401 -13.59 -14.82 -7.45
C LYS A 401 -14.87 -13.97 -7.48
N VAL A 402 -15.13 -13.23 -8.56
CA VAL A 402 -16.41 -12.54 -8.81
C VAL A 402 -17.57 -13.55 -8.88
N ALA A 403 -17.41 -14.64 -9.63
CA ALA A 403 -18.42 -15.70 -9.72
C ALA A 403 -18.68 -16.39 -8.36
N GLU A 404 -17.65 -16.58 -7.53
CA GLU A 404 -17.82 -17.09 -6.16
C GLU A 404 -18.59 -16.09 -5.27
N VAL A 405 -18.30 -14.78 -5.34
CA VAL A 405 -19.05 -13.75 -4.58
C VAL A 405 -20.53 -13.76 -4.95
N ILE A 406 -20.84 -13.81 -6.25
CA ILE A 406 -22.22 -13.88 -6.77
C ILE A 406 -22.92 -15.16 -6.28
N SER A 407 -22.21 -16.30 -6.28
CA SER A 407 -22.74 -17.57 -5.78
C SER A 407 -23.06 -17.52 -4.28
N VAL A 408 -22.15 -16.96 -3.46
CA VAL A 408 -22.36 -16.80 -2.02
C VAL A 408 -23.49 -15.80 -1.73
N MET A 409 -23.54 -14.66 -2.41
CA MET A 409 -24.63 -13.67 -2.24
C MET A 409 -26.00 -14.26 -2.60
N ARG A 410 -26.10 -14.97 -3.72
CA ARG A 410 -27.34 -15.63 -4.17
C ARG A 410 -27.82 -16.72 -3.21
N SER A 411 -26.95 -17.29 -2.37
CA SER A 411 -27.33 -18.34 -1.42
C SER A 411 -28.26 -17.91 -0.28
N GLY A 412 -28.42 -16.60 -0.04
CA GLY A 412 -29.34 -16.07 0.97
C GLY A 412 -30.10 -14.80 0.58
N LEU A 413 -30.00 -14.34 -0.67
CA LEU A 413 -30.76 -13.18 -1.15
C LEU A 413 -32.27 -13.52 -1.25
N ARG A 414 -33.14 -12.66 -0.70
CA ARG A 414 -34.61 -12.81 -0.73
C ARG A 414 -35.30 -11.48 -1.06
N ASP A 415 -36.34 -11.56 -1.89
CA ASP A 415 -37.29 -10.47 -2.16
C ASP A 415 -36.67 -9.12 -2.64
N VAL A 416 -35.51 -9.21 -3.31
CA VAL A 416 -34.82 -8.08 -3.96
C VAL A 416 -34.99 -8.16 -5.47
N GLU A 417 -35.75 -7.21 -6.04
CA GLU A 417 -35.80 -7.00 -7.48
C GLU A 417 -34.54 -6.27 -7.98
N SER A 418 -34.05 -5.29 -7.21
CA SER A 418 -32.80 -4.57 -7.48
C SER A 418 -32.14 -4.03 -6.21
N GLY A 419 -30.81 -3.85 -6.20
CA GLY A 419 -30.13 -3.22 -5.06
C GLY A 419 -28.61 -3.08 -5.18
N ILE A 420 -28.01 -2.37 -4.21
CA ILE A 420 -26.56 -2.19 -4.05
C ILE A 420 -26.20 -2.49 -2.59
N PHE A 421 -25.34 -3.47 -2.38
CA PHE A 421 -24.91 -3.93 -1.06
C PHE A 421 -23.39 -3.74 -0.88
N GLU A 422 -22.97 -3.07 0.19
CA GLU A 422 -21.56 -2.98 0.61
C GLU A 422 -21.17 -4.27 1.34
N VAL A 423 -20.18 -4.99 0.82
CA VAL A 423 -19.74 -6.28 1.37
C VAL A 423 -18.24 -6.30 1.67
N VAL A 424 -17.84 -7.18 2.60
CA VAL A 424 -16.44 -7.58 2.78
C VAL A 424 -16.25 -9.03 2.32
N ILE A 425 -15.31 -9.23 1.40
CA ILE A 425 -14.92 -10.53 0.87
C ILE A 425 -13.82 -11.11 1.77
N MET A 426 -14.20 -12.07 2.61
CA MET A 426 -13.33 -12.74 3.58
C MET A 426 -12.60 -13.93 2.95
N PRO A 427 -11.25 -13.93 2.84
CA PRO A 427 -10.49 -15.09 2.37
C PRO A 427 -10.45 -16.20 3.43
N ILE A 428 -11.08 -17.34 3.13
CA ILE A 428 -11.11 -18.53 3.99
C ILE A 428 -9.94 -19.44 3.60
N ARG A 429 -8.81 -19.23 4.27
CA ARG A 429 -7.68 -20.14 4.19
C ARG A 429 -8.08 -21.52 4.72
N LYS A 430 -7.85 -22.59 3.94
CA LYS A 430 -7.77 -23.94 4.52
C LYS A 430 -6.79 -23.90 5.70
N ALA A 431 -7.17 -24.53 6.83
CA ALA A 431 -6.16 -24.94 7.78
C ALA A 431 -5.19 -25.86 7.05
N LEU A 432 -3.87 -25.61 7.12
CA LEU A 432 -2.90 -26.45 6.44
C LEU A 432 -2.99 -27.89 6.99
N GLY A 433 -3.64 -28.76 6.22
CA GLY A 433 -3.38 -30.17 6.31
C GLY A 433 -1.91 -30.41 5.97
N THR A 434 -1.28 -31.37 6.64
CA THR A 434 0.00 -31.92 6.14
C THR A 434 -0.20 -32.34 4.68
N PRO A 435 0.66 -31.89 3.75
CA PRO A 435 0.57 -32.29 2.35
C PRO A 435 0.51 -33.81 2.22
N PRO A 436 -0.36 -34.37 1.36
CA PRO A 436 -0.36 -35.81 1.13
C PRO A 436 1.00 -36.21 0.55
N ALA A 437 1.60 -37.27 1.08
CA ALA A 437 3.03 -37.59 0.91
C ALA A 437 3.48 -37.98 -0.51
N HIS A 438 2.64 -37.81 -1.53
CA HIS A 438 2.91 -38.14 -2.93
C HIS A 438 3.18 -36.91 -3.83
N LEU A 439 3.16 -35.68 -3.28
CA LEU A 439 3.36 -34.43 -4.03
C LEU A 439 4.69 -33.70 -3.73
N GLN A 440 5.67 -34.38 -3.13
CA GLN A 440 7.00 -33.80 -2.87
C GLN A 440 8.06 -34.16 -3.93
N ASP A 441 7.84 -35.18 -4.77
CA ASP A 441 8.85 -35.73 -5.69
C ASP A 441 8.86 -35.12 -7.12
N THR A 442 7.96 -34.19 -7.45
CA THR A 442 7.86 -33.62 -8.82
C THR A 442 8.49 -32.23 -8.99
N CYS A 443 8.91 -31.56 -7.91
CA CYS A 443 9.50 -30.22 -8.00
C CYS A 443 11.01 -30.24 -8.36
N ALA A 444 11.64 -31.42 -8.39
CA ALA A 444 13.07 -31.60 -8.64
C ALA A 444 13.39 -32.13 -10.06
N LYS A 445 12.84 -31.49 -11.11
CA LYS A 445 13.25 -31.65 -12.53
C LYS A 445 12.61 -30.60 -13.46
N ALA A 446 13.12 -29.37 -13.43
CA ALA A 446 12.89 -28.37 -14.47
C ALA A 446 14.22 -27.65 -14.77
N PRO A 447 14.90 -27.94 -15.89
CA PRO A 447 16.16 -27.28 -16.23
C PRO A 447 15.93 -25.83 -16.67
N LEU A 448 16.75 -24.92 -16.14
CA LEU A 448 16.80 -23.51 -16.55
C LEU A 448 17.49 -23.38 -17.92
N GLN A 449 16.76 -23.61 -19.02
CA GLN A 449 17.19 -23.22 -20.37
C GLN A 449 16.02 -23.14 -21.36
N ALA A 450 15.52 -21.92 -21.59
CA ALA A 450 14.68 -21.55 -22.73
C ALA A 450 14.69 -20.03 -22.93
N ALA A 451 15.70 -19.50 -23.62
CA ALA A 451 15.60 -18.15 -24.16
C ALA A 451 14.59 -18.18 -25.32
N VAL A 452 13.56 -17.32 -25.29
CA VAL A 452 12.57 -17.25 -26.37
C VAL A 452 13.13 -16.38 -27.50
N THR A 453 13.92 -16.99 -28.37
CA THR A 453 14.28 -16.39 -29.66
C THR A 453 13.02 -16.26 -30.52
N VAL A 454 12.72 -15.04 -30.98
CA VAL A 454 11.73 -14.82 -32.04
C VAL A 454 12.22 -15.50 -33.33
N GLY A 455 11.35 -16.27 -33.97
CA GLY A 455 11.59 -16.91 -35.26
C GLY A 455 10.29 -16.99 -36.06
N ASP A 456 10.35 -16.62 -37.33
CA ASP A 456 9.21 -16.51 -38.24
C ASP A 456 8.78 -17.85 -38.87
N ASN A 457 7.63 -17.78 -39.57
CA ASN A 457 7.10 -18.72 -40.57
C ASN A 457 6.29 -19.93 -40.07
N ASP A 458 5.01 -19.92 -40.45
CA ASP A 458 4.31 -20.89 -41.32
C ASP A 458 4.40 -22.43 -41.09
N GLU A 459 3.52 -23.13 -41.82
CA GLU A 459 3.45 -24.60 -41.99
C GLU A 459 3.14 -25.47 -40.76
N VAL A 460 1.87 -25.41 -40.29
CA VAL A 460 1.14 -26.66 -39.95
C VAL A 460 -0.23 -26.69 -40.63
N SER A 461 -0.20 -26.84 -41.96
CA SER A 461 -1.33 -27.43 -42.70
C SER A 461 -1.22 -28.96 -42.66
N ASN A 462 -2.33 -29.66 -42.89
CA ASN A 462 -2.42 -31.12 -43.12
C ASN A 462 -2.21 -32.07 -41.92
N VAL A 463 -3.20 -32.15 -41.03
CA VAL A 463 -3.80 -33.44 -40.60
C VAL A 463 -5.34 -33.24 -40.58
N MET A 464 -6.12 -34.32 -40.60
CA MET A 464 -7.61 -34.32 -40.55
C MET A 464 -8.31 -33.81 -41.83
N ARG A 465 -7.96 -34.36 -43.00
CA ARG A 465 -8.76 -34.21 -44.24
C ARG A 465 -9.03 -35.54 -44.94
N GLU A 466 -9.56 -36.53 -44.22
CA GLU A 466 -10.02 -37.76 -44.87
C GLU A 466 -11.19 -38.47 -44.16
N LYS A 467 -12.42 -38.00 -44.46
CA LYS A 467 -13.61 -38.85 -44.67
C LYS A 467 -14.77 -38.02 -45.20
N ALA A 468 -15.12 -38.26 -46.46
CA ALA A 468 -16.30 -37.70 -47.13
C ALA A 468 -17.08 -38.84 -47.81
N ALA A 469 -18.31 -38.54 -48.23
CA ALA A 469 -19.22 -39.42 -48.98
C ALA A 469 -19.71 -40.70 -48.27
N ALA A 470 -20.87 -40.57 -47.63
CA ALA A 470 -21.91 -41.60 -47.60
C ALA A 470 -23.28 -40.89 -47.48
N ASP A 471 -23.99 -40.82 -48.62
CA ASP A 471 -25.44 -40.65 -48.89
C ASP A 471 -26.40 -39.96 -47.89
N GLY A 472 -27.50 -39.37 -48.43
CA GLY A 472 -28.77 -39.45 -47.69
C GLY A 472 -29.76 -38.28 -47.65
N ASN A 473 -29.77 -37.36 -48.62
CA ASN A 473 -30.97 -36.61 -49.09
C ASN A 473 -32.18 -36.40 -48.12
N THR A 474 -32.39 -35.15 -47.67
CA THR A 474 -33.75 -34.60 -47.51
C THR A 474 -33.81 -33.10 -47.83
N THR A 475 -34.79 -32.70 -48.62
CA THR A 475 -35.16 -31.29 -48.90
C THR A 475 -36.31 -30.82 -47.99
N ILE A 476 -36.47 -29.50 -47.79
CA ILE A 476 -37.70 -28.73 -48.13
C ILE A 476 -37.59 -27.24 -47.72
N ASP A 477 -37.73 -26.40 -48.75
CA ASP A 477 -38.37 -25.07 -48.90
C ASP A 477 -38.00 -23.80 -48.10
N ASN A 478 -38.27 -22.67 -48.79
CA ASN A 478 -38.11 -21.26 -48.40
C ASN A 478 -39.49 -20.57 -48.31
N ASN A 479 -39.50 -19.31 -47.83
CA ASN A 479 -40.62 -18.34 -47.80
C ASN A 479 -41.69 -18.63 -46.73
N THR A 480 -42.14 -17.65 -45.94
CA THR A 480 -42.86 -16.45 -46.42
C THR A 480 -42.68 -15.22 -45.49
N MET A 481 -42.80 -14.00 -46.05
CA MET A 481 -42.70 -12.71 -45.33
C MET A 481 -43.95 -12.34 -44.50
N VAL A 482 -43.78 -11.65 -43.36
CA VAL A 482 -44.78 -10.72 -42.78
C VAL A 482 -44.11 -9.52 -42.07
N THR A 483 -44.31 -8.33 -42.65
CA THR A 483 -44.30 -6.92 -42.15
C THR A 483 -43.59 -6.46 -40.86
N ASP A 484 -42.74 -5.43 -41.03
CA ASP A 484 -42.58 -4.17 -40.27
C ASP A 484 -42.91 -4.04 -38.76
N SER A 485 -41.91 -3.57 -38.00
CA SER A 485 -42.04 -2.49 -37.00
C SER A 485 -40.67 -2.05 -36.43
N PRO A 486 -40.33 -0.75 -36.47
CA PRO A 486 -39.31 -0.18 -35.58
C PRO A 486 -39.85 1.00 -34.75
N GLY A 487 -39.79 0.85 -33.42
CA GLY A 487 -40.30 1.84 -32.47
C GLY A 487 -39.64 1.75 -31.09
N LYS A 488 -38.30 1.69 -31.06
CA LYS A 488 -37.51 1.72 -29.81
C LYS A 488 -36.33 2.67 -29.94
N THR A 489 -36.28 3.68 -29.07
CA THR A 489 -35.14 4.58 -28.89
C THR A 489 -34.04 3.86 -28.11
N SER A 490 -32.89 3.62 -28.74
CA SER A 490 -31.67 3.15 -28.06
C SER A 490 -30.88 4.34 -27.52
N ALA A 491 -30.58 4.35 -26.22
CA ALA A 491 -29.55 5.21 -25.66
C ALA A 491 -28.16 4.61 -25.96
N GLU A 492 -27.19 5.46 -26.33
CA GLU A 492 -25.80 5.04 -26.52
C GLU A 492 -25.05 4.99 -25.16
N PRO A 493 -24.08 4.08 -24.98
CA PRO A 493 -23.29 4.01 -23.75
C PRO A 493 -22.28 5.17 -23.67
N THR A 494 -22.35 5.98 -22.61
CA THR A 494 -21.37 7.02 -22.31
C THR A 494 -20.04 6.43 -21.85
N ALA A 495 -18.94 7.06 -22.24
CA ALA A 495 -17.59 6.61 -21.89
C ALA A 495 -17.13 7.25 -20.57
N GLY A 496 -16.59 6.44 -19.66
CA GLY A 496 -16.13 6.87 -18.33
C GLY A 496 -16.54 5.93 -17.20
N VAL A 497 -17.59 5.12 -17.43
CA VAL A 497 -17.99 4.03 -16.52
C VAL A 497 -16.87 2.98 -16.43
N ARG A 498 -16.59 2.51 -15.22
CA ARG A 498 -15.68 1.37 -14.96
C ARG A 498 -16.34 0.06 -15.39
N ASP A 499 -15.67 -0.73 -16.22
CA ASP A 499 -16.17 -2.01 -16.74
C ASP A 499 -16.41 -3.04 -15.63
N ALA A 500 -17.68 -3.26 -15.27
CA ALA A 500 -18.07 -4.33 -14.36
C ALA A 500 -17.81 -5.72 -14.94
N VAL A 501 -17.24 -6.64 -14.16
CA VAL A 501 -17.21 -8.07 -14.50
C VAL A 501 -18.63 -8.64 -14.41
N THR A 502 -19.34 -8.61 -15.53
CA THR A 502 -20.71 -9.12 -15.65
C THR A 502 -20.69 -10.60 -16.02
N VAL A 503 -21.35 -11.44 -15.24
CA VAL A 503 -21.42 -12.90 -15.48
C VAL A 503 -22.86 -13.29 -15.84
N CYS A 504 -23.13 -13.41 -17.14
CA CYS A 504 -24.42 -13.87 -17.64
C CYS A 504 -24.61 -15.40 -17.40
N PRO A 505 -25.83 -15.90 -17.11
CA PRO A 505 -26.03 -17.31 -16.77
C PRO A 505 -25.79 -18.31 -17.92
N GLU A 506 -26.02 -17.89 -19.17
CA GLU A 506 -26.27 -18.81 -20.29
C GLU A 506 -25.00 -19.38 -20.96
N THR A 507 -23.82 -18.82 -20.68
CA THR A 507 -22.54 -19.25 -21.29
C THR A 507 -21.62 -20.02 -20.35
N PHE A 508 -22.04 -20.25 -19.10
CA PHE A 508 -21.26 -21.07 -18.16
C PHE A 508 -21.64 -22.55 -18.29
N GLU A 509 -21.24 -23.19 -19.40
CA GLU A 509 -21.09 -24.65 -19.40
C GLU A 509 -20.25 -25.07 -18.18
N ALA A 510 -20.55 -26.25 -17.62
CA ALA A 510 -19.93 -26.76 -16.40
C ALA A 510 -18.49 -27.25 -16.62
N THR A 511 -17.63 -26.33 -17.08
CA THR A 511 -16.18 -26.46 -17.08
C THR A 511 -15.75 -26.89 -15.69
N LYS A 512 -15.09 -28.04 -15.56
CA LYS A 512 -14.59 -28.51 -14.27
C LYS A 512 -13.64 -27.47 -13.69
N LEU A 513 -14.11 -26.71 -12.71
CA LEU A 513 -13.27 -25.89 -11.84
C LEU A 513 -12.29 -26.84 -11.16
N LEU A 514 -11.04 -26.83 -11.63
CA LEU A 514 -9.92 -27.45 -10.93
C LEU A 514 -9.90 -26.87 -9.52
N GLU A 515 -9.91 -27.72 -8.49
CA GLU A 515 -10.16 -27.33 -7.10
C GLU A 515 -9.00 -26.53 -6.50
N THR A 516 -8.86 -25.25 -6.87
CA THR A 516 -7.79 -24.34 -6.45
C THR A 516 -8.00 -23.72 -5.05
N GLU A 517 -8.33 -24.61 -4.11
CA GLU A 517 -8.12 -24.59 -2.65
C GLU A 517 -8.62 -23.43 -1.77
N GLU A 518 -8.66 -22.16 -2.20
CA GLU A 518 -9.25 -21.08 -1.38
C GLU A 518 -10.76 -20.96 -1.62
N LYS A 519 -11.49 -20.62 -0.54
CA LYS A 519 -12.91 -20.24 -0.59
C LYS A 519 -13.08 -18.86 0.03
N ILE A 520 -14.21 -18.21 -0.22
CA ILE A 520 -14.55 -16.93 0.41
C ILE A 520 -15.79 -17.00 1.29
N GLY A 521 -15.84 -16.08 2.26
CA GLY A 521 -17.08 -15.61 2.88
C GLY A 521 -17.43 -14.22 2.35
N VAL A 522 -18.71 -13.86 2.40
CA VAL A 522 -19.22 -12.53 2.04
C VAL A 522 -19.97 -11.97 3.24
N ILE A 523 -19.52 -10.81 3.73
CA ILE A 523 -20.09 -10.14 4.90
C ILE A 523 -20.82 -8.87 4.45
N VAL A 524 -22.15 -8.87 4.48
CA VAL A 524 -22.97 -7.70 4.11
C VAL A 524 -22.97 -6.68 5.25
N SER A 525 -22.54 -5.45 4.96
CA SER A 525 -22.28 -4.40 5.96
C SER A 525 -23.21 -3.18 5.86
N ASP A 526 -23.64 -2.83 4.66
CA ASP A 526 -24.55 -1.70 4.39
C ASP A 526 -25.37 -1.96 3.12
N VAL A 527 -26.45 -1.22 2.92
CA VAL A 527 -27.29 -1.27 1.70
C VAL A 527 -27.58 0.15 1.23
N LEU A 528 -27.17 0.45 -0.01
CA LEU A 528 -27.14 1.81 -0.56
C LEU A 528 -28.32 2.10 -1.50
N VAL A 529 -28.86 1.06 -2.14
CA VAL A 529 -30.07 1.10 -2.95
C VAL A 529 -30.84 -0.20 -2.70
N LEU A 530 -32.17 -0.13 -2.59
CA LEU A 530 -33.03 -1.31 -2.49
C LEU A 530 -34.35 -1.09 -3.24
N ASN A 531 -34.70 -2.01 -4.14
CA ASN A 531 -35.89 -2.02 -4.99
C ASN A 531 -36.20 -0.63 -5.58
N GLY A 532 -35.21 -0.06 -6.27
CA GLY A 532 -35.28 1.26 -6.90
C GLY A 532 -35.17 2.48 -5.98
N ARG A 533 -35.25 2.34 -4.65
CA ARG A 533 -35.07 3.45 -3.69
C ARG A 533 -33.59 3.67 -3.35
N PRO A 534 -33.01 4.86 -3.60
CA PRO A 534 -31.71 5.23 -3.04
C PRO A 534 -31.81 5.43 -1.53
N LEU A 535 -30.80 4.98 -0.79
CA LEU A 535 -30.76 5.01 0.67
C LEU A 535 -29.60 5.84 1.23
N LEU A 536 -28.76 6.47 0.40
CA LEU A 536 -27.53 7.17 0.86
C LEU A 536 -27.81 8.24 1.93
N ALA A 537 -28.92 8.96 1.81
CA ALA A 537 -29.35 10.00 2.77
C ALA A 537 -30.20 9.46 3.94
N GLU A 538 -30.44 8.15 4.02
CA GLU A 538 -31.03 7.51 5.19
C GLU A 538 -29.93 7.26 6.24
N PRO A 539 -30.18 7.43 7.55
CA PRO A 539 -29.19 7.15 8.57
C PRO A 539 -28.81 5.66 8.60
N LEU A 540 -27.56 5.36 9.00
CA LEU A 540 -27.00 3.99 9.03
C LEU A 540 -27.91 2.99 9.76
N ARG A 541 -28.58 3.38 10.84
CA ARG A 541 -29.57 2.55 11.54
C ARG A 541 -30.70 2.08 10.61
N ALA A 542 -31.28 3.00 9.83
CA ALA A 542 -32.37 2.71 8.91
C ALA A 542 -31.93 1.81 7.76
N ARG A 543 -30.74 2.06 7.19
CA ARG A 543 -30.16 1.20 6.14
C ARG A 543 -29.92 -0.22 6.66
N ARG A 544 -29.23 -0.36 7.80
CA ARG A 544 -28.91 -1.67 8.39
C ARG A 544 -30.14 -2.46 8.84
N ALA A 545 -31.21 -1.79 9.26
CA ALA A 545 -32.47 -2.44 9.63
C ALA A 545 -33.17 -3.17 8.45
N LEU A 546 -32.87 -2.80 7.20
CA LEU A 546 -33.41 -3.45 6.00
C LEU A 546 -32.66 -4.75 5.64
N ILE A 547 -31.39 -4.89 6.03
CA ILE A 547 -30.54 -6.02 5.59
C ILE A 547 -31.14 -7.39 6.01
N PRO A 548 -31.60 -7.61 7.26
CA PRO A 548 -32.12 -8.92 7.67
C PRO A 548 -33.44 -9.36 7.00
N SER A 549 -34.22 -8.44 6.40
CA SER A 549 -35.41 -8.84 5.64
C SER A 549 -35.07 -9.34 4.24
N VAL A 550 -33.91 -8.97 3.68
CA VAL A 550 -33.51 -9.34 2.31
C VAL A 550 -32.27 -10.23 2.21
N ILE A 551 -31.55 -10.43 3.32
CA ILE A 551 -30.42 -11.35 3.44
C ILE A 551 -30.71 -12.38 4.54
N GLU A 552 -30.82 -13.64 4.14
CA GLU A 552 -30.68 -14.79 5.04
C GLU A 552 -29.21 -15.10 5.28
N GLU A 553 -28.84 -15.31 6.55
CA GLU A 553 -27.51 -15.77 6.87
C GLU A 553 -27.34 -17.26 6.53
N GLN A 554 -26.29 -17.55 5.78
CA GLN A 554 -25.86 -18.90 5.43
C GLN A 554 -24.55 -19.22 6.17
N ARG A 555 -23.86 -20.30 5.78
CA ARG A 555 -22.51 -20.57 6.28
C ARG A 555 -21.51 -19.49 5.82
N LEU A 556 -21.57 -19.13 4.53
CA LEU A 556 -20.58 -18.26 3.89
C LEU A 556 -21.08 -16.82 3.65
N LEU A 557 -22.40 -16.61 3.65
CA LEU A 557 -23.02 -15.28 3.61
C LEU A 557 -23.43 -14.89 5.03
N LYS A 558 -22.90 -13.77 5.54
CA LYS A 558 -23.22 -13.24 6.88
C LYS A 558 -23.58 -11.76 6.82
N ILE A 559 -24.31 -11.29 7.82
CA ILE A 559 -24.53 -9.88 8.11
C ILE A 559 -23.46 -9.42 9.11
N SER A 560 -22.85 -8.27 8.82
CA SER A 560 -21.75 -7.69 9.59
C SER A 560 -22.12 -7.50 11.07
N ARG A 561 -21.27 -8.02 11.96
CA ARG A 561 -21.42 -8.01 13.41
C ARG A 561 -20.83 -6.75 14.04
N GLY A 562 -21.29 -6.45 15.25
CA GLY A 562 -20.87 -5.30 16.04
C GLY A 562 -21.85 -5.01 17.17
N GLN A 563 -21.50 -4.05 18.02
CA GLN A 563 -22.31 -3.63 19.17
C GLN A 563 -22.88 -2.22 18.94
N GLU A 564 -24.14 -1.99 19.31
CA GLU A 564 -24.64 -0.61 19.49
C GLU A 564 -24.21 -0.07 20.85
N LEU A 565 -23.48 1.04 20.83
CA LEU A 565 -23.05 1.80 22.00
C LEU A 565 -23.93 3.05 22.12
N PRO A 566 -24.76 3.17 23.17
CA PRO A 566 -25.49 4.41 23.45
C PRO A 566 -24.52 5.52 23.90
N PRO A 567 -24.91 6.81 23.85
CA PRO A 567 -24.04 7.93 24.22
C PRO A 567 -23.39 7.79 25.62
N GLY A 568 -24.10 7.21 26.59
CA GLY A 568 -23.58 6.94 27.94
C GLY A 568 -22.53 5.81 28.06
N SER A 569 -22.18 5.15 26.95
CA SER A 569 -21.14 4.12 26.85
C SER A 569 -20.05 4.49 25.82
N LEU A 570 -19.96 5.77 25.44
CA LEU A 570 -18.90 6.28 24.56
C LEU A 570 -17.67 6.67 25.38
N ASP A 571 -17.08 5.66 26.01
CA ASP A 571 -15.86 5.79 26.81
C ASP A 571 -14.78 4.76 26.39
N VAL A 572 -13.61 4.87 27.01
CA VAL A 572 -12.44 4.05 26.67
C VAL A 572 -12.65 2.58 27.03
N ASP A 573 -13.39 2.27 28.10
CA ASP A 573 -13.52 0.91 28.62
C ASP A 573 -14.53 0.10 27.80
N HIS A 574 -15.69 0.68 27.48
CA HIS A 574 -16.70 0.06 26.61
C HIS A 574 -16.19 -0.16 25.18
N ILE A 575 -15.48 0.82 24.61
CA ILE A 575 -14.89 0.68 23.27
C ILE A 575 -13.74 -0.34 23.28
N THR A 576 -12.95 -0.42 24.35
CA THR A 576 -11.92 -1.46 24.50
C THR A 576 -12.54 -2.85 24.64
N LEU A 577 -13.69 -2.99 25.33
CA LEU A 577 -14.43 -4.25 25.42
C LEU A 577 -14.95 -4.72 24.04
N ALA A 578 -15.55 -3.83 23.26
CA ALA A 578 -16.01 -4.13 21.90
C ALA A 578 -14.83 -4.51 20.96
N LEU A 579 -13.68 -3.84 21.12
CA LEU A 579 -12.44 -4.15 20.42
C LEU A 579 -11.86 -5.53 20.82
N ASP A 580 -11.93 -5.88 22.11
CA ASP A 580 -11.52 -7.17 22.66
C ASP A 580 -12.40 -8.32 22.15
N GLU A 581 -13.71 -8.09 22.04
CA GLU A 581 -14.66 -9.03 21.46
C GLU A 581 -14.33 -9.29 19.98
N ALA A 582 -14.27 -8.24 19.15
CA ALA A 582 -14.01 -8.36 17.71
C ALA A 582 -12.69 -9.09 17.42
N LEU A 583 -11.61 -8.75 18.14
CA LEU A 583 -10.30 -9.40 17.98
C LEU A 583 -10.26 -10.84 18.54
N GLY A 584 -11.16 -11.16 19.48
CA GLY A 584 -11.37 -12.51 20.00
C GLY A 584 -12.27 -13.40 19.15
N ALA A 585 -13.21 -12.81 18.39
CA ALA A 585 -14.36 -13.47 17.76
C ALA A 585 -14.02 -14.82 17.10
N GLN A 586 -13.06 -14.87 16.17
CA GLN A 586 -12.66 -16.10 15.47
C GLN A 586 -12.36 -17.31 16.38
N ALA A 587 -11.90 -17.11 17.62
CA ALA A 587 -11.63 -18.21 18.56
C ALA A 587 -12.87 -18.62 19.38
N PHE A 588 -13.83 -17.70 19.57
CA PHE A 588 -15.02 -17.91 20.41
C PHE A 588 -16.28 -18.26 19.60
N SER A 589 -16.37 -17.84 18.33
CA SER A 589 -17.46 -18.21 17.41
C SER A 589 -17.62 -19.74 17.27
N GLU A 590 -18.84 -20.16 16.96
CA GLU A 590 -19.14 -21.54 16.58
C GLU A 590 -18.33 -21.99 15.37
N LYS A 591 -18.03 -23.29 15.30
CA LYS A 591 -17.16 -23.89 14.26
C LYS A 591 -17.60 -23.56 12.83
N GLN A 592 -18.89 -23.34 12.59
CA GLN A 592 -19.45 -22.97 11.28
C GLN A 592 -19.13 -21.52 10.86
N ASP A 593 -18.97 -20.62 11.82
CA ASP A 593 -18.89 -19.17 11.59
C ASP A 593 -17.47 -18.60 11.72
N ARG A 594 -16.52 -19.36 12.28
CA ARG A 594 -15.11 -18.92 12.49
C ARG A 594 -14.44 -18.41 11.23
N ASP A 595 -14.73 -19.05 10.11
CA ASP A 595 -14.21 -18.71 8.78
C ASP A 595 -14.59 -17.25 8.41
N CYS A 596 -15.79 -16.82 8.80
CA CYS A 596 -16.35 -15.49 8.59
C CYS A 596 -16.20 -14.53 9.80
N SER A 597 -15.53 -14.94 10.90
CA SER A 597 -15.49 -14.19 12.17
C SER A 597 -14.13 -13.53 12.49
N ARG A 598 -13.25 -13.33 11.49
CA ARG A 598 -11.92 -12.73 11.73
C ARG A 598 -11.93 -11.22 11.51
N ALA A 599 -11.92 -10.46 12.60
CA ALA A 599 -11.67 -9.02 12.59
C ALA A 599 -10.21 -8.65 12.88
N LEU A 600 -9.87 -7.40 12.58
CA LEU A 600 -8.59 -6.70 12.82
C LEU A 600 -8.74 -5.51 13.78
N GLY A 601 -9.95 -5.26 14.28
CA GLY A 601 -10.33 -4.11 15.07
C GLY A 601 -11.83 -3.87 14.98
N ILE A 602 -12.25 -2.63 15.16
CA ILE A 602 -13.63 -2.16 14.96
C ILE A 602 -13.67 -0.86 14.13
N VAL A 603 -14.81 -0.57 13.52
CA VAL A 603 -15.15 0.74 12.93
C VAL A 603 -16.33 1.30 13.72
N LEU A 604 -16.08 2.37 14.45
CA LEU A 604 -17.10 3.14 15.16
C LEU A 604 -17.83 4.04 14.15
N LYS A 605 -19.11 3.80 13.91
CA LYS A 605 -19.94 4.56 12.97
C LYS A 605 -21.13 5.21 13.68
N CYS A 606 -21.38 6.50 13.51
CA CYS A 606 -22.62 7.12 13.99
C CYS A 606 -23.86 6.40 13.40
N LEU A 607 -24.86 6.10 14.23
CA LEU A 607 -26.06 5.36 13.81
C LEU A 607 -27.18 6.25 13.25
N ASP A 608 -27.34 7.45 13.82
CA ASP A 608 -28.49 8.33 13.61
C ASP A 608 -28.06 9.77 13.26
N GLY A 609 -28.99 10.52 12.65
CA GLY A 609 -28.77 11.90 12.22
C GLY A 609 -27.90 12.04 10.96
N PRO A 610 -27.62 13.28 10.48
CA PRO A 610 -26.92 13.51 9.22
C PRO A 610 -25.51 12.93 9.16
N SER A 611 -24.83 12.82 10.31
CA SER A 611 -23.51 12.19 10.41
C SER A 611 -23.55 10.66 10.16
N ALA A 612 -24.72 10.04 10.05
CA ALA A 612 -24.89 8.62 9.76
C ALA A 612 -25.22 8.34 8.27
N GLU A 613 -25.38 9.37 7.44
CA GLU A 613 -25.55 9.26 5.99
C GLU A 613 -24.31 8.64 5.30
N PHE A 614 -24.48 8.10 4.10
CA PHE A 614 -23.38 7.52 3.31
C PHE A 614 -22.71 8.59 2.43
N VAL A 615 -21.44 8.86 2.66
CA VAL A 615 -20.69 9.96 2.01
C VAL A 615 -19.79 9.45 0.89
N ALA A 616 -20.42 9.11 -0.24
CA ALA A 616 -19.76 8.50 -1.41
C ALA A 616 -18.43 9.19 -1.80
N GLY A 617 -17.38 8.38 -1.97
CA GLY A 617 -16.01 8.78 -2.33
C GLY A 617 -15.23 9.59 -1.29
N ARG A 618 -15.87 10.06 -0.21
CA ARG A 618 -15.26 10.92 0.81
C ARG A 618 -14.75 10.11 2.01
N VAL A 619 -13.83 10.71 2.77
CA VAL A 619 -13.46 10.22 4.10
C VAL A 619 -14.49 10.75 5.09
N SER A 620 -15.08 9.89 5.92
CA SER A 620 -16.03 10.32 6.96
C SER A 620 -15.35 10.43 8.32
N SER A 621 -15.48 11.60 8.96
CA SER A 621 -15.12 11.81 10.37
C SER A 621 -16.02 11.04 11.33
N SER A 622 -17.25 10.67 10.92
CA SER A 622 -18.17 9.86 11.73
C SER A 622 -17.90 8.35 11.69
N TRP A 623 -16.92 7.90 10.89
CA TRP A 623 -16.52 6.49 10.75
C TRP A 623 -15.06 6.33 11.22
N GLN A 624 -14.84 6.04 12.49
CA GLN A 624 -13.50 5.94 13.09
C GLN A 624 -13.04 4.48 13.21
N VAL A 625 -11.96 4.11 12.52
CA VAL A 625 -11.31 2.81 12.71
C VAL A 625 -10.51 2.82 14.00
N VAL A 626 -10.78 1.83 14.87
CA VAL A 626 -10.03 1.59 16.11
C VAL A 626 -9.43 0.19 16.05
N GLN A 627 -8.11 0.11 16.23
CA GLN A 627 -7.36 -1.14 16.31
C GLN A 627 -6.52 -1.16 17.59
N ARG A 628 -5.91 -2.32 17.91
CA ARG A 628 -4.96 -2.42 19.04
C ARG A 628 -3.78 -1.46 18.79
N PRO A 629 -3.52 -0.47 19.66
CA PRO A 629 -2.42 0.47 19.44
C PRO A 629 -1.09 -0.27 19.49
N THR A 630 -0.22 0.00 18.52
CA THR A 630 1.15 -0.50 18.49
C THR A 630 2.08 0.62 18.94
N ALA A 631 2.72 0.48 20.10
CA ALA A 631 3.75 1.41 20.55
C ALA A 631 4.98 1.30 19.64
N LYS A 632 5.69 2.41 19.40
CA LYS A 632 6.87 2.47 18.54
C LYS A 632 7.96 3.36 19.14
N GLY A 633 9.22 3.05 18.86
CA GLY A 633 10.37 3.87 19.27
C GLY A 633 10.48 4.01 20.79
N VAL A 634 10.78 5.22 21.29
CA VAL A 634 11.04 5.46 22.72
C VAL A 634 9.88 5.03 23.63
N GLU A 635 8.62 5.13 23.19
CA GLU A 635 7.48 4.61 23.98
C GLU A 635 7.51 3.09 24.10
N ALA A 636 7.80 2.39 22.99
CA ALA A 636 7.92 0.94 22.95
C ALA A 636 9.07 0.44 23.82
N ASP A 637 10.23 1.09 23.73
CA ASP A 637 11.44 0.72 24.47
C ASP A 637 11.24 0.92 25.99
N LEU A 638 10.60 2.03 26.40
CA LEU A 638 10.23 2.25 27.81
C LEU A 638 9.19 1.23 28.31
N LYS A 639 8.17 0.91 27.50
CA LYS A 639 7.18 -0.12 27.83
C LYS A 639 7.82 -1.49 27.96
N LEU A 640 8.75 -1.85 27.07
CA LEU A 640 9.53 -3.10 27.13
C LEU A 640 10.30 -3.23 28.46
N PHE A 641 11.05 -2.21 28.87
CA PHE A 641 11.80 -2.24 30.13
C PHE A 641 10.90 -2.30 31.37
N ASN A 642 9.68 -1.77 31.30
CA ASN A 642 8.70 -1.89 32.38
C ASN A 642 8.17 -3.32 32.60
N VAL A 643 8.33 -4.24 31.62
CA VAL A 643 7.97 -5.66 31.77
C VAL A 643 9.01 -6.44 32.59
N LEU A 644 10.25 -5.94 32.72
CA LEU A 644 11.29 -6.57 33.53
C LEU A 644 10.96 -6.49 35.02
N ASP A 645 11.18 -7.57 35.77
CA ASP A 645 11.07 -7.56 37.23
C ASP A 645 12.18 -6.71 37.89
N GLU A 646 12.13 -6.52 39.21
CA GLU A 646 13.09 -5.65 39.90
C GLU A 646 14.55 -6.16 39.81
N THR A 647 14.77 -7.47 39.85
CA THR A 647 16.12 -8.06 39.73
C THR A 647 16.66 -7.87 38.32
N GLN A 648 15.85 -8.17 37.31
CA GLN A 648 16.21 -7.99 35.90
C GLN A 648 16.45 -6.51 35.57
N ARG A 649 15.59 -5.60 36.06
CA ARG A 649 15.68 -4.16 35.81
C ARG A 649 16.91 -3.53 36.45
N ARG A 650 17.37 -4.03 37.60
CA ARG A 650 18.66 -3.67 38.21
C ARG A 650 19.87 -4.15 37.40
N ALA A 651 19.70 -5.15 36.53
CA ALA A 651 20.74 -5.72 35.68
C ALA A 651 20.69 -5.22 34.21
N LEU A 652 19.87 -4.21 33.92
CA LEU A 652 19.72 -3.61 32.58
C LEU A 652 21.02 -2.90 32.15
N PRO A 653 21.76 -3.40 31.14
CA PRO A 653 23.03 -2.81 30.73
C PRO A 653 22.83 -1.46 30.04
N GLU A 654 23.85 -0.61 30.04
CA GLU A 654 23.92 0.57 29.16
C GLU A 654 24.37 0.19 27.74
N PRO A 655 24.00 0.96 26.68
CA PRO A 655 24.39 0.68 25.29
C PRO A 655 25.90 0.51 25.08
N SER A 656 26.72 1.15 25.91
CA SER A 656 28.17 1.06 25.88
C SER A 656 28.75 -0.30 26.35
N GLU A 657 28.03 -1.08 27.16
CA GLU A 657 28.43 -2.43 27.59
C GLU A 657 28.32 -3.50 26.48
N MET A 658 27.62 -3.18 25.39
CA MET A 658 27.38 -4.09 24.28
C MET A 658 28.28 -3.78 23.07
N HIS A 659 28.63 -4.83 22.35
CA HIS A 659 29.26 -4.79 21.05
C HIS A 659 28.27 -5.31 20.02
N PHE A 660 27.74 -4.41 19.18
CA PHE A 660 26.71 -4.73 18.19
C PHE A 660 27.36 -5.14 16.87
N SER A 661 27.13 -6.38 16.46
CA SER A 661 27.81 -7.03 15.33
C SER A 661 26.79 -7.51 14.30
N VAL A 662 26.72 -6.84 13.16
CA VAL A 662 25.92 -7.30 12.01
C VAL A 662 26.76 -8.25 11.17
N ILE A 663 26.25 -9.45 10.89
CA ILE A 663 26.92 -10.46 10.08
C ILE A 663 26.30 -10.46 8.68
N SER A 664 27.07 -10.14 7.64
CA SER A 664 26.55 -10.03 6.26
C SER A 664 27.62 -10.31 5.21
N ALA A 665 27.25 -10.71 4.00
CA ALA A 665 28.18 -10.85 2.88
C ALA A 665 27.46 -10.75 1.53
N ARG A 666 28.03 -9.97 0.60
CA ARG A 666 27.63 -9.85 -0.82
C ARG A 666 26.24 -9.24 -1.08
N ARG A 667 25.60 -8.68 -0.05
CA ARG A 667 24.22 -8.16 -0.13
C ARG A 667 24.15 -6.78 -0.82
N THR A 668 25.28 -6.13 -1.07
CA THR A 668 25.40 -4.92 -1.90
C THR A 668 25.18 -5.14 -3.40
N GLN A 669 25.00 -6.39 -3.86
CA GLN A 669 24.87 -6.74 -5.28
C GLN A 669 23.46 -6.50 -5.86
N THR A 670 22.44 -6.26 -5.04
CA THR A 670 21.07 -5.95 -5.52
C THR A 670 20.48 -4.74 -4.79
N LYS A 671 19.48 -4.08 -5.40
CA LYS A 671 18.79 -2.92 -4.81
C LYS A 671 18.10 -3.29 -3.48
N GLU A 672 17.61 -4.53 -3.39
CA GLU A 672 16.89 -5.09 -2.26
C GLU A 672 17.84 -5.35 -1.08
N GLY A 673 19.02 -5.91 -1.36
CA GLY A 673 20.04 -6.14 -0.32
C GLY A 673 20.66 -4.83 0.19
N VAL A 674 20.91 -3.84 -0.68
CA VAL A 674 21.31 -2.49 -0.27
C VAL A 674 20.22 -1.83 0.58
N ARG A 675 18.95 -1.96 0.20
CA ARG A 675 17.80 -1.46 0.99
C ARG A 675 17.74 -2.10 2.37
N ASP A 676 17.94 -3.41 2.47
CA ASP A 676 17.92 -4.14 3.75
C ASP A 676 19.07 -3.72 4.67
N ILE A 677 20.29 -3.63 4.13
CA ILE A 677 21.47 -3.09 4.83
C ILE A 677 21.17 -1.71 5.44
N LEU A 678 20.61 -0.80 4.63
CA LEU A 678 20.31 0.57 5.05
C LEU A 678 19.15 0.65 6.07
N ILE A 679 18.16 -0.24 5.97
CA ILE A 679 17.09 -0.38 6.99
C ILE A 679 17.67 -0.82 8.33
N THR A 680 18.55 -1.82 8.33
CA THR A 680 19.22 -2.31 9.55
C THR A 680 20.11 -1.22 10.17
N GLN A 681 20.95 -0.55 9.38
CA GLN A 681 21.78 0.56 9.86
C GLN A 681 20.94 1.74 10.40
N SER A 682 19.83 2.08 9.74
CA SER A 682 18.94 3.18 10.14
C SER A 682 18.30 2.94 11.51
N GLN A 683 17.85 1.70 11.78
CA GLN A 683 17.28 1.32 13.08
C GLN A 683 18.28 1.45 14.24
N PHE A 684 19.57 1.19 13.99
CA PHE A 684 20.62 1.45 14.97
C PHE A 684 20.92 2.94 15.12
N ASN A 685 21.14 3.67 14.01
CA ASN A 685 21.40 5.10 14.00
C ASN A 685 20.32 5.90 14.77
N GLY A 686 19.05 5.51 14.67
CA GLY A 686 17.93 6.11 15.40
C GLY A 686 18.00 6.00 16.92
N THR A 687 18.91 5.18 17.46
CA THR A 687 19.19 5.04 18.91
C THR A 687 20.51 5.70 19.34
N GLY A 688 21.29 6.28 18.41
CA GLY A 688 22.63 6.79 18.67
C GLY A 688 23.72 5.72 18.80
N VAL A 689 23.44 4.49 18.38
CA VAL A 689 24.40 3.37 18.34
C VAL A 689 24.81 3.09 16.89
N THR A 690 26.09 2.84 16.65
CA THR A 690 26.62 2.36 15.36
C THR A 690 27.09 0.91 15.54
N PRO A 691 26.56 -0.07 14.79
CA PRO A 691 27.04 -1.44 14.82
C PRO A 691 28.26 -1.61 13.91
N ARG A 692 29.07 -2.64 14.19
CA ARG A 692 30.15 -3.10 13.32
C ARG A 692 29.64 -4.18 12.36
N TRP A 693 30.05 -4.09 11.11
CA TRP A 693 29.67 -5.00 10.04
C TRP A 693 30.81 -5.98 9.75
N TYR A 694 30.56 -7.27 9.98
CA TYR A 694 31.52 -8.35 9.76
C TYR A 694 31.23 -9.01 8.42
N VAL A 695 32.11 -8.79 7.43
CA VAL A 695 31.87 -9.16 6.03
C VAL A 695 32.98 -10.02 5.41
N ASP A 696 32.70 -10.66 4.28
CA ASP A 696 33.74 -11.33 3.48
C ASP A 696 34.59 -10.29 2.72
N ALA A 697 35.87 -10.58 2.50
CA ALA A 697 36.83 -9.60 1.96
C ALA A 697 36.37 -8.89 0.66
N PRO A 698 35.72 -9.58 -0.33
CA PRO A 698 35.19 -8.91 -1.52
C PRO A 698 34.08 -7.88 -1.25
N SER A 699 33.37 -7.98 -0.12
CA SER A 699 32.28 -7.06 0.24
C SER A 699 32.77 -5.75 0.87
N LEU A 700 33.97 -5.73 1.44
CA LEU A 700 34.45 -4.70 2.37
C LEU A 700 34.25 -3.26 1.87
N GLU A 701 34.79 -2.94 0.69
CA GLU A 701 34.76 -1.57 0.17
C GLU A 701 33.36 -1.15 -0.31
N ALA A 702 32.51 -2.09 -0.73
CA ALA A 702 31.12 -1.80 -1.08
C ALA A 702 30.29 -1.42 0.16
N TYR A 703 30.56 -2.01 1.32
CA TYR A 703 29.89 -1.66 2.59
C TYR A 703 30.43 -0.34 3.15
N ARG A 704 31.74 -0.07 2.97
CA ARG A 704 32.34 1.24 3.32
C ARG A 704 31.82 2.38 2.45
N ALA A 705 31.54 2.13 1.17
CA ALA A 705 30.89 3.08 0.27
C ALA A 705 29.46 3.46 0.71
N LEU A 706 28.79 2.60 1.50
CA LEU A 706 27.51 2.90 2.17
C LEU A 706 27.68 3.60 3.54
N GLY A 707 28.91 3.91 3.96
CA GLY A 707 29.20 4.61 5.22
C GLY A 707 29.23 3.73 6.48
N LEU A 708 29.43 2.42 6.34
CA LEU A 708 29.35 1.45 7.43
C LEU A 708 30.73 1.17 8.08
N ASP A 709 30.77 0.92 9.40
CA ASP A 709 31.98 0.41 10.09
C ASP A 709 32.20 -1.08 9.73
N ALA A 710 32.75 -1.32 8.53
CA ALA A 710 32.93 -2.66 7.98
C ALA A 710 34.37 -3.19 8.16
N VAL A 711 34.45 -4.44 8.62
CA VAL A 711 35.68 -5.22 8.86
C VAL A 711 35.59 -6.59 8.18
N VAL A 712 36.76 -7.17 7.84
CA VAL A 712 36.83 -8.49 7.21
C VAL A 712 36.72 -9.59 8.27
N GLY A 713 35.53 -10.15 8.45
CA GLY A 713 35.28 -11.31 9.31
C GLY A 713 35.32 -12.66 8.57
N GLY A 714 35.28 -12.64 7.23
CA GLY A 714 35.15 -13.86 6.43
C GLY A 714 33.68 -14.22 6.16
N LYS A 715 33.38 -15.51 5.94
CA LYS A 715 32.03 -15.99 5.61
C LYS A 715 31.34 -16.59 6.85
N LEU A 716 30.16 -16.08 7.23
CA LEU A 716 29.29 -16.63 8.28
C LEU A 716 30.03 -17.03 9.58
N ILE A 717 30.38 -18.30 9.79
CA ILE A 717 30.92 -18.82 11.06
C ILE A 717 32.23 -18.12 11.50
N PRO A 718 33.29 -18.02 10.68
CA PRO A 718 34.42 -17.11 10.92
C PRO A 718 34.04 -15.69 11.37
N ALA A 719 33.05 -15.06 10.72
CA ALA A 719 32.59 -13.72 11.07
C ALA A 719 31.86 -13.69 12.43
N ARG A 720 31.02 -14.70 12.71
CA ARG A 720 30.39 -14.89 14.02
C ARG A 720 31.41 -15.10 15.14
N ASN A 721 32.47 -15.87 14.91
CA ASN A 721 33.52 -16.10 15.91
C ASN A 721 34.35 -14.83 16.13
N MET A 722 34.78 -14.14 15.07
CA MET A 722 35.51 -12.87 15.20
C MET A 722 34.69 -11.81 15.94
N ALA A 723 33.37 -11.77 15.75
CA ALA A 723 32.47 -10.89 16.51
C ALA A 723 32.38 -11.24 18.01
N LEU A 724 32.52 -12.52 18.39
CA LEU A 724 32.62 -12.94 19.80
C LEU A 724 33.99 -12.60 20.40
N ASP A 725 35.07 -12.77 19.61
CA ASP A 725 36.44 -12.48 20.04
C ASP A 725 36.67 -10.98 20.23
N ASP A 726 36.20 -10.13 19.29
CA ASP A 726 36.22 -8.66 19.42
C ASP A 726 35.43 -8.20 20.65
N ALA A 727 34.23 -8.74 20.87
CA ALA A 727 33.41 -8.41 22.05
C ALA A 727 34.13 -8.80 23.36
N GLY A 728 34.72 -10.01 23.40
CA GLY A 728 35.51 -10.48 24.53
C GLY A 728 36.74 -9.61 24.81
N ALA A 729 37.48 -9.21 23.77
CA ALA A 729 38.63 -8.32 23.88
C ALA A 729 38.26 -6.91 24.36
N LEU A 730 37.04 -6.45 24.04
CA LEU A 730 36.48 -5.18 24.55
C LEU A 730 35.86 -5.31 25.96
N GLY A 731 35.75 -6.52 26.52
CA GLY A 731 35.05 -6.78 27.79
C GLY A 731 33.53 -6.56 27.72
N LYS A 732 32.93 -6.77 26.55
CA LYS A 732 31.54 -6.44 26.22
C LYS A 732 30.68 -7.66 25.94
N VAL A 733 29.37 -7.50 26.08
CA VAL A 733 28.37 -8.48 25.61
C VAL A 733 28.31 -8.42 24.08
N CYS A 734 28.50 -9.55 23.40
CA CYS A 734 28.35 -9.64 21.95
C CYS A 734 26.86 -9.71 21.58
N ILE A 735 26.37 -8.78 20.77
CA ILE A 735 25.03 -8.81 20.20
C ILE A 735 25.18 -9.11 18.70
N GLN A 736 24.74 -10.29 18.25
CA GLN A 736 24.78 -10.64 16.82
C GLN A 736 23.43 -10.44 16.16
N VAL A 737 23.48 -9.97 14.91
CA VAL A 737 22.32 -9.46 14.16
C VAL A 737 22.44 -9.84 12.67
N SER A 738 21.38 -10.40 12.09
CA SER A 738 21.25 -10.56 10.63
C SER A 738 20.85 -9.24 9.95
N ASP A 739 21.30 -9.05 8.71
CA ASP A 739 21.20 -7.76 8.02
C ASP A 739 19.85 -7.45 7.36
N ASP A 740 18.91 -8.41 7.38
CA ASP A 740 17.59 -8.33 6.73
C ASP A 740 16.41 -8.24 7.73
N ILE A 741 16.68 -7.95 9.01
CA ILE A 741 15.65 -7.81 10.04
C ILE A 741 14.94 -6.45 9.92
N ALA A 742 13.70 -6.48 9.44
CA ALA A 742 12.88 -5.29 9.25
C ALA A 742 12.27 -4.75 10.56
N LYS A 743 12.08 -5.60 11.59
CA LYS A 743 11.50 -5.22 12.90
C LYS A 743 11.88 -6.16 14.03
N TRP A 744 11.89 -5.62 15.25
CA TRP A 744 11.78 -6.36 16.52
C TRP A 744 10.40 -6.09 17.13
N GLU A 745 9.64 -7.17 17.40
CA GLU A 745 8.22 -7.10 17.78
C GLU A 745 8.01 -7.84 19.11
N PHE A 746 7.61 -7.11 20.16
CA PHE A 746 7.31 -7.67 21.48
C PHE A 746 5.80 -7.65 21.78
N TYR A 747 5.28 -8.74 22.35
CA TYR A 747 3.86 -8.85 22.70
C TYR A 747 3.66 -9.06 24.21
N HIS A 748 3.13 -8.04 24.88
CA HIS A 748 2.88 -8.02 26.31
C HIS A 748 1.43 -8.41 26.66
N GLY A 749 1.25 -9.30 27.64
CA GLY A 749 -0.05 -9.73 28.11
C GLY A 749 -0.06 -11.14 28.72
N HIS A 750 -1.14 -11.44 29.44
CA HIS A 750 -1.30 -12.63 30.26
C HIS A 750 -1.94 -13.79 29.47
N PRO A 751 -1.21 -14.87 29.10
CA PRO A 751 -1.73 -16.01 28.35
C PRO A 751 -2.37 -17.08 29.25
N ASP A 752 -2.49 -16.82 30.55
CA ASP A 752 -2.28 -17.83 31.61
C ASP A 752 -3.38 -18.91 31.73
N LYS A 753 -4.32 -18.93 30.77
CA LYS A 753 -5.43 -19.89 30.64
C LYS A 753 -5.62 -20.42 29.20
N CYS A 754 -4.67 -20.17 28.28
CA CYS A 754 -4.79 -20.54 26.86
C CYS A 754 -4.62 -22.06 26.60
N SER A 755 -5.72 -22.80 26.67
CA SER A 755 -5.81 -24.25 26.43
C SER A 755 -5.53 -24.71 25.00
N SER A 756 -5.61 -23.81 24.01
CA SER A 756 -5.42 -24.11 22.58
C SER A 756 -4.72 -22.98 21.84
N ASP A 757 -4.18 -23.29 20.66
CA ASP A 757 -3.49 -22.30 19.82
C ASP A 757 -4.45 -21.24 19.23
N MET A 758 -5.75 -21.56 19.07
CA MET A 758 -6.78 -20.56 18.74
C MET A 758 -7.01 -19.58 19.90
N ALA A 759 -7.11 -20.10 21.13
CA ALA A 759 -7.24 -19.26 22.32
C ALA A 759 -6.00 -18.38 22.54
N ALA A 760 -4.81 -18.91 22.24
CA ALA A 760 -3.57 -18.14 22.24
C ALA A 760 -3.53 -17.09 21.13
N ALA A 761 -4.05 -17.36 19.93
CA ALA A 761 -4.15 -16.39 18.85
C ALA A 761 -5.10 -15.23 19.19
N ALA A 762 -6.22 -15.51 19.85
CA ALA A 762 -7.12 -14.48 20.37
C ALA A 762 -6.50 -13.67 21.51
N ALA A 763 -5.79 -14.31 22.45
CA ALA A 763 -5.06 -13.60 23.51
C ALA A 763 -3.94 -12.72 22.95
N TRP A 764 -3.19 -13.21 21.95
CA TRP A 764 -2.18 -12.45 21.23
C TRP A 764 -2.75 -11.21 20.54
N ARG A 765 -3.90 -11.31 19.85
CA ARG A 765 -4.55 -10.15 19.21
C ARG A 765 -5.04 -9.08 20.21
N ARG A 766 -5.23 -9.45 21.48
CA ARG A 766 -5.55 -8.52 22.57
C ARG A 766 -4.32 -8.02 23.34
N ALA A 767 -3.16 -8.61 23.12
CA ALA A 767 -1.90 -8.19 23.73
C ALA A 767 -1.54 -6.74 23.34
N GLU A 768 -0.84 -6.03 24.21
CA GLU A 768 -0.13 -4.83 23.76
C GLU A 768 1.02 -5.24 22.83
N HIS A 769 1.21 -4.47 21.76
CA HIS A 769 2.25 -4.70 20.77
C HIS A 769 3.27 -3.55 20.77
N TYR A 770 4.54 -3.87 20.94
CA TYR A 770 5.64 -2.92 20.97
C TYR A 770 6.60 -3.22 19.79
N VAL A 771 6.77 -2.28 18.87
CA VAL A 771 7.86 -2.32 17.87
C VAL A 771 9.04 -1.56 18.46
N VAL A 772 10.01 -2.33 18.94
CA VAL A 772 11.13 -1.86 19.78
C VAL A 772 12.40 -1.70 18.96
N SER A 773 13.35 -0.89 19.45
CA SER A 773 14.66 -0.78 18.81
C SER A 773 15.52 -2.05 19.01
N PRO A 774 16.44 -2.38 18.09
CA PRO A 774 17.36 -3.51 18.26
C PRO A 774 18.24 -3.36 19.52
N VAL A 775 18.55 -2.12 19.91
CA VAL A 775 19.30 -1.81 21.14
C VAL A 775 18.44 -2.10 22.38
N ALA A 776 17.17 -1.69 22.42
CA ALA A 776 16.30 -2.01 23.54
C ALA A 776 16.01 -3.52 23.64
N ALA A 777 15.79 -4.19 22.50
CA ALA A 777 15.66 -5.64 22.41
C ALA A 777 16.89 -6.37 22.99
N ALA A 778 18.10 -5.94 22.65
CA ALA A 778 19.35 -6.49 23.19
C ALA A 778 19.49 -6.23 24.70
N ARG A 779 19.33 -4.97 25.14
CA ARG A 779 19.37 -4.59 26.57
C ARG A 779 18.40 -5.43 27.41
N PHE A 780 17.18 -5.62 26.91
CA PHE A 780 16.13 -6.40 27.56
C PHE A 780 16.50 -7.89 27.68
N LEU A 781 17.03 -8.51 26.62
CA LEU A 781 17.50 -9.89 26.66
C LEU A 781 18.63 -10.08 27.68
N VAL A 782 19.60 -9.16 27.71
CA VAL A 782 20.72 -9.21 28.67
C VAL A 782 20.25 -8.99 30.11
N ALA A 783 19.32 -8.06 30.34
CA ALA A 783 18.71 -7.82 31.65
C ALA A 783 17.98 -9.07 32.18
N ALA A 784 17.16 -9.70 31.33
CA ALA A 784 16.46 -10.93 31.66
C ALA A 784 17.41 -12.12 31.89
N MET A 785 18.49 -12.21 31.10
CA MET A 785 19.52 -13.23 31.22
C MET A 785 20.27 -13.11 32.57
N ARG A 786 20.80 -11.91 32.86
CA ARG A 786 21.51 -11.58 34.11
C ARG A 786 20.63 -11.71 35.36
N GLY A 787 19.32 -11.46 35.24
CA GLY A 787 18.36 -11.61 36.33
C GLY A 787 17.79 -13.02 36.53
N SER A 788 18.22 -14.02 35.76
CA SER A 788 17.68 -15.39 35.81
C SER A 788 18.52 -16.34 36.68
N THR A 789 17.86 -17.36 37.25
CA THR A 789 18.45 -18.24 38.28
C THR A 789 19.49 -19.24 37.77
N GLY A 790 19.54 -19.52 36.47
CA GLY A 790 20.45 -20.51 35.87
C GLY A 790 21.82 -19.97 35.45
N THR A 791 22.12 -18.70 35.71
CA THR A 791 23.33 -17.99 35.22
C THR A 791 23.65 -18.15 33.71
N PRO A 792 22.66 -18.19 32.79
CA PRO A 792 22.88 -18.38 31.36
C PRO A 792 23.80 -17.31 30.75
N LYS A 793 24.56 -17.71 29.72
CA LYS A 793 25.48 -16.83 28.97
C LYS A 793 25.07 -16.54 27.53
N LEU A 794 23.98 -17.14 27.06
CA LEU A 794 23.37 -16.90 25.75
C LEU A 794 21.88 -16.61 25.90
N ALA A 795 21.39 -15.54 25.29
CA ALA A 795 19.98 -15.18 25.24
C ALA A 795 19.50 -14.78 23.84
N GLY A 796 18.23 -14.99 23.54
CA GLY A 796 17.68 -14.71 22.20
C GLY A 796 16.16 -14.78 22.08
N VAL A 797 15.69 -14.69 20.84
CA VAL A 797 14.27 -14.49 20.47
C VAL A 797 13.53 -15.78 20.12
N TYR A 798 12.20 -15.69 19.93
CA TYR A 798 11.41 -16.83 19.48
C TYR A 798 11.67 -17.15 18.00
N PRO A 799 12.04 -18.40 17.65
CA PRO A 799 12.65 -18.73 16.36
C PRO A 799 11.62 -19.05 15.25
N LEU A 800 10.34 -18.68 15.41
CA LEU A 800 9.25 -19.05 14.51
C LEU A 800 8.25 -17.90 14.37
N GLY A 801 7.82 -17.59 13.15
CA GLY A 801 6.74 -16.62 12.88
C GLY A 801 5.33 -17.03 13.40
N ASN A 802 5.20 -18.14 14.11
CA ASN A 802 3.95 -18.53 14.80
C ASN A 802 3.87 -17.80 16.16
N VAL A 803 3.52 -16.52 16.11
CA VAL A 803 3.37 -15.65 17.29
C VAL A 803 2.41 -16.24 18.35
N PRO A 804 1.24 -16.80 18.00
CA PRO A 804 0.37 -17.49 18.97
C PRO A 804 1.08 -18.57 19.80
N ARG A 805 1.94 -19.38 19.19
CA ARG A 805 2.65 -20.48 19.87
C ARG A 805 3.76 -19.98 20.79
N GLY A 806 4.44 -18.89 20.43
CA GLY A 806 5.35 -18.18 21.33
C GLY A 806 4.60 -17.53 22.49
N PHE A 807 3.50 -16.82 22.19
CA PHE A 807 2.68 -16.13 23.18
C PHE A 807 2.06 -17.08 24.21
N ARG A 808 1.64 -18.28 23.79
CA ARG A 808 1.16 -19.37 24.67
C ARG A 808 2.22 -19.92 25.63
N SER A 809 3.50 -19.74 25.33
CA SER A 809 4.61 -20.25 26.13
C SER A 809 4.89 -19.34 27.33
N LYS A 810 5.60 -19.88 28.34
CA LYS A 810 6.23 -19.06 29.39
C LYS A 810 7.07 -17.96 28.73
N MET A 811 7.04 -16.75 29.27
CA MET A 811 7.70 -15.59 28.67
C MET A 811 9.21 -15.79 28.47
N PHE A 812 9.88 -16.41 29.46
CA PHE A 812 11.25 -16.89 29.34
C PHE A 812 11.28 -18.42 29.46
N ALA A 813 12.23 -19.05 28.77
CA ALA A 813 12.55 -20.47 28.89
C ALA A 813 14.05 -20.70 28.71
N ASP A 814 14.57 -21.73 29.37
CA ASP A 814 15.99 -21.88 29.74
C ASP A 814 16.75 -22.99 28.98
N HIS A 815 16.04 -23.96 28.42
CA HIS A 815 16.62 -25.12 27.71
C HIS A 815 16.16 -25.20 26.23
N ASN A 816 16.07 -24.05 25.55
CA ASN A 816 15.47 -23.95 24.21
C ASN A 816 16.40 -23.34 23.16
N PHE A 817 16.27 -23.85 21.92
CA PHE A 817 16.97 -23.37 20.72
C PHE A 817 16.93 -21.85 20.57
N ILE A 818 18.12 -21.24 20.47
CA ILE A 818 18.38 -19.84 20.16
C ILE A 818 18.77 -19.74 18.68
N LEU A 819 18.01 -18.95 17.92
CA LEU A 819 18.24 -18.74 16.49
C LEU A 819 19.41 -17.77 16.25
N GLY A 820 20.22 -18.05 15.23
CA GLY A 820 21.44 -17.28 14.93
C GLY A 820 21.23 -15.83 14.45
N ASP A 821 19.99 -15.41 14.16
CA ASP A 821 19.68 -14.12 13.55
C ASP A 821 19.60 -12.94 14.53
N PHE A 822 19.22 -13.18 15.79
CA PHE A 822 19.32 -12.14 16.84
C PHE A 822 19.50 -12.75 18.24
N PHE A 823 20.71 -12.60 18.77
CA PHE A 823 21.07 -13.10 20.10
C PHE A 823 22.09 -12.22 20.82
N ALA A 824 22.13 -12.34 22.14
CA ALA A 824 23.12 -11.75 23.03
C ALA A 824 23.96 -12.86 23.68
N SER A 825 25.28 -12.80 23.56
CA SER A 825 26.21 -13.65 24.29
C SER A 825 27.07 -12.82 25.24
N GLU A 826 27.02 -13.16 26.52
CA GLU A 826 28.02 -12.76 27.50
C GLU A 826 29.39 -13.35 27.15
N VAL A 827 30.46 -12.80 27.75
CA VAL A 827 31.83 -13.31 27.54
C VAL A 827 31.91 -14.76 28.02
N SER A 828 32.27 -15.65 27.10
CA SER A 828 32.15 -17.11 27.22
C SER A 828 33.26 -17.78 26.40
N PRO A 829 33.78 -18.97 26.81
CA PRO A 829 34.71 -19.75 25.99
C PRO A 829 34.05 -20.38 24.75
N VAL A 830 32.71 -20.45 24.70
CA VAL A 830 31.97 -21.10 23.63
C VAL A 830 32.11 -20.35 22.30
N ARG A 831 32.37 -21.09 21.22
CA ARG A 831 32.49 -20.61 19.83
C ARG A 831 31.65 -21.47 18.88
N PHE A 832 31.33 -20.94 17.71
CA PHE A 832 30.67 -21.68 16.64
C PHE A 832 31.64 -22.70 16.03
N ASP A 833 31.20 -23.94 15.85
CA ASP A 833 31.99 -25.03 15.28
C ASP A 833 32.26 -24.80 13.79
N THR A 834 33.54 -24.75 13.41
CA THR A 834 34.00 -24.49 12.04
C THR A 834 33.93 -25.70 11.11
N THR A 835 33.50 -26.87 11.61
CA THR A 835 33.19 -28.04 10.77
C THR A 835 31.78 -27.99 10.18
N LEU A 836 30.90 -27.18 10.76
CA LEU A 836 29.57 -26.88 10.22
C LEU A 836 29.65 -25.80 9.15
N THR A 837 28.63 -25.78 8.30
CA THR A 837 28.39 -24.77 7.25
C THR A 837 26.94 -24.25 7.28
N LEU A 838 26.04 -24.98 7.94
CA LEU A 838 24.63 -24.67 8.19
C LEU A 838 24.25 -25.19 9.58
N LYS A 839 23.20 -24.62 10.19
CA LYS A 839 22.69 -25.01 11.53
C LYS A 839 23.72 -24.82 12.66
N GLU A 840 24.61 -23.84 12.50
CA GLU A 840 25.66 -23.52 13.47
C GLU A 840 25.11 -23.02 14.82
N ASP A 841 23.89 -22.49 14.80
CA ASP A 841 23.14 -21.99 15.96
C ASP A 841 22.56 -23.11 16.84
N TYR A 842 22.23 -24.27 16.26
CA TYR A 842 21.90 -25.48 17.03
C TYR A 842 23.11 -25.92 17.86
N ASP A 843 24.29 -25.96 17.23
CA ASP A 843 25.54 -26.34 17.89
C ASP A 843 25.95 -25.34 18.97
N TYR A 844 25.84 -24.05 18.66
CA TYR A 844 26.17 -22.97 19.59
C TYR A 844 25.21 -22.95 20.80
N THR A 845 23.91 -23.20 20.58
CA THR A 845 22.96 -23.38 21.70
C THR A 845 23.33 -24.59 22.55
N CYS A 846 23.57 -25.76 21.95
CA CYS A 846 23.97 -26.97 22.67
C CYS A 846 25.28 -26.78 23.46
N SER A 847 26.25 -26.05 22.89
CA SER A 847 27.53 -25.77 23.53
C SER A 847 27.39 -24.85 24.74
N HIS A 848 26.55 -23.81 24.67
CA HIS A 848 26.22 -23.00 25.85
C HIS A 848 25.41 -23.78 26.91
N LEU A 849 24.48 -24.66 26.50
CA LEU A 849 23.75 -25.54 27.43
C LEU A 849 24.67 -26.54 28.14
N LYS A 850 25.70 -27.05 27.48
CA LYS A 850 26.70 -27.93 28.09
C LYS A 850 27.65 -27.20 29.04
N GLU A 851 28.10 -26.00 28.67
CA GLU A 851 29.10 -25.23 29.43
C GLU A 851 28.48 -24.50 30.64
N HIS A 852 27.31 -23.87 30.45
CA HIS A 852 26.68 -22.98 31.44
C HIS A 852 25.38 -23.54 32.03
N GLY A 853 24.98 -24.77 31.66
CA GLY A 853 23.74 -25.43 32.10
C GLY A 853 22.45 -24.86 31.50
N ALA A 854 22.41 -23.56 31.16
CA ALA A 854 21.22 -22.86 30.68
C ALA A 854 21.52 -21.83 29.58
N VAL A 855 20.49 -21.51 28.80
CA VAL A 855 20.39 -20.31 27.94
C VAL A 855 19.16 -19.49 28.39
N LEU A 856 18.80 -18.41 27.71
CA LEU A 856 17.54 -17.69 27.97
C LEU A 856 16.84 -17.24 26.69
N ARG A 857 15.75 -17.92 26.34
CA ARG A 857 14.91 -17.52 25.20
C ARG A 857 13.69 -16.72 25.66
N CYS A 858 13.54 -15.52 25.13
CA CYS A 858 12.30 -14.77 25.25
C CYS A 858 11.28 -15.27 24.21
N ASN A 859 10.22 -15.95 24.66
CA ASN A 859 9.14 -16.44 23.78
C ASN A 859 8.11 -15.34 23.43
N ARG A 860 8.37 -14.07 23.79
CA ARG A 860 7.51 -12.90 23.53
C ARG A 860 8.14 -11.85 22.63
N LEU A 861 9.44 -11.95 22.36
CA LEU A 861 10.17 -11.11 21.43
C LEU A 861 10.38 -11.90 20.14
N PHE A 862 10.00 -11.30 19.02
CA PHE A 862 10.03 -11.87 17.68
C PHE A 862 10.81 -10.93 16.75
N ILE A 863 11.35 -11.48 15.66
CA ILE A 863 12.00 -10.72 14.58
C ILE A 863 11.29 -10.99 13.27
N SER A 864 11.10 -9.94 12.47
CA SER A 864 10.56 -10.01 11.11
C SER A 864 11.70 -9.85 10.10
N ALA A 865 12.32 -10.97 9.69
CA ALA A 865 13.42 -11.02 8.71
C ALA A 865 13.06 -11.90 7.50
N LYS A 866 13.70 -11.68 6.35
CA LYS A 866 13.39 -12.31 5.05
C LYS A 866 14.11 -13.66 4.86
N HIS A 867 13.90 -14.55 5.82
CA HIS A 867 14.53 -15.87 5.86
C HIS A 867 14.24 -16.72 4.60
N GLU A 868 15.18 -17.60 4.27
CA GLU A 868 15.08 -18.70 3.29
C GLU A 868 14.93 -18.33 1.79
N THR A 869 14.57 -17.10 1.43
CA THR A 869 14.44 -16.66 0.02
C THR A 869 15.49 -15.63 -0.43
N ASN A 870 16.28 -15.10 0.49
CA ASN A 870 17.26 -14.05 0.22
C ASN A 870 18.52 -14.57 -0.51
N SER A 871 18.97 -13.84 -1.53
CA SER A 871 20.25 -14.11 -2.20
C SER A 871 21.45 -13.77 -1.31
N GLY A 872 22.46 -14.65 -1.32
CA GLY A 872 23.65 -14.57 -0.46
C GLY A 872 23.55 -15.43 0.82
N GLY A 873 24.41 -15.14 1.80
CA GLY A 873 24.39 -15.76 3.13
C GLY A 873 24.35 -17.30 3.14
N ALA A 874 23.67 -17.87 4.14
CA ALA A 874 23.46 -19.32 4.27
C ALA A 874 22.66 -19.93 3.09
N CYS A 875 21.81 -19.14 2.42
CA CYS A 875 21.07 -19.63 1.25
C CYS A 875 22.01 -19.96 0.07
N SER A 876 23.18 -19.31 -0.03
CA SER A 876 24.22 -19.64 -1.01
C SER A 876 25.06 -20.89 -0.69
N ILE A 877 24.79 -21.56 0.45
CA ILE A 877 25.46 -22.80 0.90
C ILE A 877 24.54 -24.03 0.74
N ARG A 878 23.21 -23.84 0.70
CA ARG A 878 22.24 -24.92 0.53
C ARG A 878 22.28 -25.47 -0.89
N ASP A 879 22.42 -26.78 -1.04
CA ASP A 879 22.24 -27.48 -2.31
C ASP A 879 20.76 -27.88 -2.54
N PRO A 880 20.24 -27.86 -3.78
CA PRO A 880 18.85 -28.25 -4.08
C PRO A 880 18.48 -29.65 -3.59
N GLU A 881 19.44 -30.58 -3.63
CA GLU A 881 19.29 -31.97 -3.18
C GLU A 881 19.37 -32.12 -1.64
N GLY A 882 19.81 -31.09 -0.92
CA GLY A 882 19.90 -31.03 0.54
C GLY A 882 20.96 -31.93 1.19
N ASN A 883 22.00 -32.33 0.46
CA ASN A 883 23.13 -33.10 0.98
C ASN A 883 23.92 -32.34 2.05
N GLU A 884 24.16 -31.05 1.84
CA GLU A 884 24.91 -30.22 2.79
C GLU A 884 24.10 -30.04 4.09
N GLU A 885 22.77 -29.90 3.98
CA GLU A 885 21.88 -29.94 5.16
C GLU A 885 21.94 -31.28 5.90
N ARG A 886 21.91 -32.42 5.19
CA ARG A 886 22.03 -33.75 5.82
C ARG A 886 23.37 -33.94 6.53
N LYS A 887 24.47 -33.56 5.90
CA LYS A 887 25.83 -33.55 6.46
C LYS A 887 25.90 -32.76 7.77
N ASN A 888 25.38 -31.53 7.80
CA ASN A 888 25.34 -30.71 9.03
C ASN A 888 24.46 -31.35 10.13
N ILE A 889 23.32 -31.94 9.75
CA ILE A 889 22.46 -32.69 10.68
C ILE A 889 23.19 -33.89 11.30
N ASP A 890 23.99 -34.62 10.52
CA ASP A 890 24.66 -35.81 11.00
C ASP A 890 25.90 -35.47 11.86
N ILE A 891 26.59 -34.35 11.58
CA ILE A 891 27.57 -33.75 12.52
C ILE A 891 26.89 -33.40 13.85
N LEU A 892 25.75 -32.70 13.81
CA LEU A 892 24.99 -32.35 15.01
C LEU A 892 24.54 -33.58 15.81
N LYS A 893 24.09 -34.67 15.16
CA LYS A 893 23.74 -35.93 15.84
C LYS A 893 24.95 -36.62 16.44
N ALA A 894 26.08 -36.65 15.74
CA ALA A 894 27.31 -37.27 16.24
C ALA A 894 27.83 -36.55 17.50
N LYS A 895 27.66 -35.22 17.57
CA LYS A 895 28.12 -34.38 18.68
C LYS A 895 27.13 -34.28 19.85
N TRP A 896 25.81 -34.33 19.59
CA TRP A 896 24.75 -34.05 20.57
C TRP A 896 23.72 -35.16 20.77
N GLY A 897 23.88 -36.31 20.10
CA GLY A 897 23.11 -37.53 20.36
C GLY A 897 21.60 -37.31 20.40
N ARG A 898 20.98 -37.63 21.54
CA ARG A 898 19.52 -37.60 21.74
C ARG A 898 18.92 -36.20 21.78
N SER A 899 19.74 -35.16 21.97
CA SER A 899 19.28 -33.77 22.00
C SER A 899 18.84 -33.26 20.62
N ILE A 900 19.39 -33.81 19.53
CA ILE A 900 19.06 -33.44 18.14
C ILE A 900 18.21 -34.54 17.49
N ARG A 901 16.98 -34.20 17.09
CA ARG A 901 16.06 -35.14 16.43
C ARG A 901 15.62 -34.59 15.06
N ASN A 902 15.41 -35.46 14.07
CA ASN A 902 14.84 -35.05 12.77
C ASN A 902 13.43 -34.44 12.99
N HIS A 903 13.06 -33.44 12.19
CA HIS A 903 11.71 -32.87 12.21
C HIS A 903 10.70 -33.84 11.56
N HIS A 904 9.65 -34.22 12.29
CA HIS A 904 8.75 -35.33 11.94
C HIS A 904 8.02 -35.21 10.58
N SER A 905 7.84 -33.99 10.07
CA SER A 905 7.11 -33.71 8.82
C SER A 905 7.84 -32.76 7.86
N ARG A 906 9.13 -32.50 8.09
CA ARG A 906 9.93 -31.59 7.26
C ARG A 906 11.30 -32.20 6.98
N PRO A 907 11.61 -32.62 5.74
CA PRO A 907 12.94 -33.11 5.41
C PRO A 907 13.99 -32.03 5.66
N ASN A 908 15.23 -32.44 5.94
CA ASN A 908 16.38 -31.55 6.16
C ASN A 908 16.21 -30.50 7.30
N GLN A 909 15.21 -30.66 8.18
CA GLN A 909 15.04 -29.88 9.41
C GLN A 909 15.17 -30.76 10.67
N VAL A 910 15.53 -30.14 11.79
CA VAL A 910 15.73 -30.79 13.10
C VAL A 910 14.97 -30.07 14.20
N VAL A 911 14.86 -30.72 15.35
CA VAL A 911 14.26 -30.21 16.58
C VAL A 911 15.25 -30.42 17.71
N LEU A 912 15.71 -29.32 18.33
CA LEU A 912 16.47 -29.37 19.58
C LEU A 912 15.52 -29.70 20.75
N SER A 913 15.96 -30.64 21.59
CA SER A 913 15.24 -31.13 22.75
C SER A 913 16.27 -31.57 23.79
N TRP A 914 16.88 -30.59 24.47
CA TRP A 914 18.02 -30.80 25.35
C TRP A 914 17.82 -31.96 26.35
N ARG A 915 18.87 -32.78 26.47
CA ARG A 915 19.05 -33.81 27.49
C ARG A 915 20.49 -33.73 27.97
N ASP A 916 20.65 -33.76 29.29
CA ASP A 916 21.95 -34.00 29.89
C ASP A 916 22.16 -35.52 30.03
N ASP A 917 22.77 -36.12 29.01
CA ASP A 917 23.10 -37.55 29.00
C ASP A 917 24.13 -37.93 30.10
N ALA A 918 24.81 -36.96 30.74
CA ALA A 918 25.70 -37.19 31.88
C ALA A 918 24.95 -37.22 33.23
N ALA A 919 23.86 -36.46 33.36
CA ALA A 919 22.98 -36.52 34.54
C ALA A 919 22.18 -37.84 34.61
N GLU A 920 21.85 -38.47 33.48
CA GLU A 920 21.22 -39.80 33.48
C GLU A 920 22.23 -40.92 33.88
N THR A 921 23.52 -40.80 33.54
CA THR A 921 24.50 -41.88 33.83
C THR A 921 24.81 -42.04 35.33
N SER A 922 24.64 -40.99 36.12
CA SER A 922 24.79 -41.03 37.59
C SER A 922 23.52 -41.45 38.34
N LEU A 923 22.42 -41.69 37.63
CA LEU A 923 21.18 -42.29 38.17
C LEU A 923 21.06 -43.79 37.87
N THR A 924 22.01 -44.37 37.13
CA THR A 924 22.03 -45.78 36.70
C THR A 924 23.32 -46.52 37.09
N ALA A 925 24.03 -46.03 38.12
CA ALA A 925 25.32 -46.55 38.59
C ALA A 925 25.28 -46.86 40.09
#